data_AF-I1C4Q3-F1
#
_entry.id   AF-I1C4Q3-F1
#
_cell.length_a   1.000
_cell.length_b   1.000
_cell.length_c   1.000
_cell.angle_alpha   90.00
_cell.angle_beta   90.00
_cell.angle_gamma   90.00
#
_symmetry.space_group_name_H-M   'P 1'
#
loop_
_entity.id
_entity.type
_entity.pdbx_description
1 polymer ?
#
loop_
_entity_poly.entity_id
_entity_poly.type
_entity_poly.pdbx_seq_one_letter_code
_entity_poly.pdbx_strand_id
1 'polypeptide(L)'
;MAAEQDVEVEDELARAQKRLRELKTKISTQSKKNFMRERDVRFLDARIGLLIQNRMALDEQNEVVCRLEEHEEDDNSHYLDEKRMQQYGNLFYLLQSEPRHIATLCRLVSLAEIDTLLQTVMFTLYGNQYESREEHLLLTMFQNVLAAQFETTTEFASLLRANTPVSRMMTTYTRRGPGQSYLKSLLSDKVNSFLEDKDLNLQINPLKVYEELVENRLEGFTEDLPKSVTAEVASANPIVQSIIEPRIKTLIEIANGFLTTIIDSLDQIPYGIRWICKQIRSLTKRKYPDATDYAISSLIGGFFFLRFVNPAIVTPQAYMLVDRIPGPNSRITLTLLAKMIQNLANKPTHSKETYMIPTNSFVEANKKRTNKFLNDLCEVGDFYEQLEMDQYMALSKKDITISITPNEIYNTLALIQQHINVLAPKETEHLHILLSEIGTVPTQVPRKENKAFELPLFSRWEMPIQDLTMSLMSENNITQNDILYMETKSLFVQIIRSLPYLSRPPLKLNMITETAATAKDAQLVHKGIKLKDMLKELEVAGVIDRSDNYQLLVEEITQELAHLGDLKLKVMKELTSLESVYKTIIDHNNYLKSQLESYKAYLQNVRIQSGSGGGNLGNNKKQVGIGVEITDGKVSNSKKKATNIQGPCKFTRQQLEKEGVISEINDITKSQIYLSILSPVPGTFIISLYYKGRDKPALVVDLKLDDLLEKEQSNFD
;
A
#
# COMPACT_ATOMS: atom_id res chain seq x y z
N MET A 1 10.44 14.65 -44.67
CA MET A 1 11.80 14.84 -44.10
C MET A 1 11.73 14.86 -42.56
N ALA A 2 11.06 13.89 -41.93
CA ALA A 2 10.84 13.87 -40.48
C ALA A 2 11.22 12.51 -39.84
N ALA A 3 11.92 11.64 -40.59
CA ALA A 3 12.29 10.30 -40.16
C ALA A 3 13.77 10.18 -39.72
N GLU A 4 14.53 11.28 -39.74
CA GLU A 4 15.99 11.25 -39.56
C GLU A 4 16.49 11.88 -38.24
N GLN A 5 15.62 12.41 -37.38
CA GLN A 5 16.04 13.14 -36.18
C GLN A 5 16.22 12.30 -34.90
N ASP A 6 15.70 11.07 -34.83
CA ASP A 6 15.75 10.24 -33.61
C ASP A 6 16.56 8.95 -33.80
N VAL A 7 17.82 9.06 -34.24
CA VAL A 7 18.76 7.93 -34.11
C VAL A 7 19.54 8.12 -32.80
N GLU A 8 19.00 7.53 -31.72
CA GLU A 8 19.63 7.51 -30.39
C GLU A 8 21.09 7.03 -30.52
N VAL A 9 22.05 7.83 -30.07
CA VAL A 9 23.44 7.40 -29.95
C VAL A 9 23.50 6.25 -28.95
N GLU A 10 23.84 5.03 -29.38
CA GLU A 10 23.96 3.82 -28.54
C GLU A 10 25.18 3.83 -27.59
N ASP A 11 25.28 4.88 -26.79
CA ASP A 11 26.31 5.08 -25.76
C ASP A 11 25.91 4.41 -24.43
N GLU A 12 26.87 4.18 -23.54
CA GLU A 12 26.68 3.56 -22.22
C GLU A 12 25.64 4.31 -21.38
N LEU A 13 25.58 5.64 -21.44
CA LEU A 13 24.54 6.42 -20.76
C LEU A 13 23.14 6.11 -21.32
N ALA A 14 22.99 6.01 -22.64
CA ALA A 14 21.70 5.68 -23.27
C ALA A 14 21.25 4.25 -22.90
N ARG A 15 22.19 3.28 -22.90
CA ARG A 15 21.91 1.91 -22.44
C ARG A 15 21.52 1.87 -20.95
N ALA A 16 22.21 2.64 -20.11
CA ALA A 16 21.90 2.73 -18.69
C ALA A 16 20.51 3.35 -18.45
N GLN A 17 20.16 4.40 -19.19
CA GLN A 17 18.82 5.02 -19.14
C GLN A 17 17.73 4.07 -19.65
N LYS A 18 17.96 3.34 -20.75
CA LYS A 18 17.02 2.33 -21.26
C LYS A 18 16.78 1.22 -20.23
N ARG A 19 17.85 0.66 -19.67
CA ARG A 19 17.76 -0.35 -18.60
C ARG A 19 17.04 0.19 -17.36
N LEU A 20 17.29 1.44 -17.00
CA LEU A 20 16.58 2.11 -15.89
C LEU A 20 15.07 2.21 -16.18
N ARG A 21 14.67 2.64 -17.38
CA ARG A 21 13.25 2.69 -17.78
C ARG A 21 12.60 1.30 -17.73
N GLU A 22 13.24 0.29 -18.33
CA GLU A 22 12.74 -1.09 -18.30
C GLU A 22 12.60 -1.63 -16.87
N LEU A 23 13.56 -1.33 -15.99
CA LEU A 23 13.51 -1.73 -14.59
C LEU A 23 12.35 -1.05 -13.84
N LYS A 24 12.13 0.25 -14.05
CA LYS A 24 10.99 0.99 -13.48
C LYS A 24 9.65 0.37 -13.90
N THR A 25 9.49 0.06 -15.19
CA THR A 25 8.28 -0.60 -15.71
C THR A 25 8.08 -1.99 -15.10
N LYS A 26 9.14 -2.81 -15.01
CA LYS A 26 9.07 -4.14 -14.36
C LYS A 26 8.68 -4.04 -12.90
N ILE A 27 9.23 -3.07 -12.16
CA ILE A 27 8.88 -2.84 -10.76
C ILE A 27 7.40 -2.45 -10.63
N SER A 28 6.90 -1.55 -11.48
CA SER A 28 5.49 -1.14 -11.47
C SER A 28 4.55 -2.34 -11.68
N THR A 29 4.78 -3.13 -12.74
CA THR A 29 3.98 -4.32 -13.05
C THR A 29 4.01 -5.35 -11.92
N GLN A 30 5.19 -5.59 -11.34
CA GLN A 30 5.32 -6.55 -10.24
C GLN A 30 4.68 -6.02 -8.93
N SER A 31 4.76 -4.72 -8.66
CA SER A 31 4.11 -4.07 -7.52
C SER A 31 2.60 -4.20 -7.60
N LYS A 32 2.01 -4.00 -8.79
CA LYS A 32 0.58 -4.21 -9.05
C LYS A 32 0.17 -5.66 -8.78
N LYS A 33 0.95 -6.65 -9.25
CA LYS A 33 0.70 -8.08 -8.97
C LYS A 33 0.78 -8.40 -7.48
N ASN A 34 1.77 -7.85 -6.77
CA ASN A 34 1.91 -8.04 -5.32
C ASN A 34 0.71 -7.50 -4.56
N PHE A 35 0.28 -6.29 -4.88
CA PHE A 35 -0.88 -5.67 -4.21
C PHE A 35 -2.16 -6.51 -4.39
N MET A 36 -2.41 -7.01 -5.60
CA MET A 36 -3.57 -7.88 -5.86
C MET A 36 -3.50 -9.16 -5.05
N ARG A 37 -2.34 -9.81 -4.99
CA ARG A 37 -2.15 -11.03 -4.19
C ARG A 37 -2.31 -10.77 -2.71
N GLU A 38 -1.80 -9.65 -2.23
CA GLU A 38 -1.91 -9.30 -0.82
C GLU A 38 -3.37 -9.04 -0.42
N ARG A 39 -4.14 -8.38 -1.31
CA ARG A 39 -5.59 -8.23 -1.13
C ARG A 39 -6.28 -9.59 -1.09
N ASP A 40 -5.91 -10.51 -1.99
CA ASP A 40 -6.46 -11.87 -2.02
C ASP A 40 -6.08 -12.66 -0.77
N VAL A 41 -4.84 -12.55 -0.27
CA VAL A 41 -4.41 -13.13 1.01
C VAL A 41 -5.25 -12.59 2.17
N ARG A 42 -5.44 -11.26 2.28
CA ARG A 42 -6.26 -10.64 3.33
C ARG A 42 -7.71 -11.11 3.28
N PHE A 43 -8.26 -11.26 2.07
CA PHE A 43 -9.60 -11.78 1.88
C PHE A 43 -9.71 -13.23 2.36
N LEU A 44 -8.74 -14.07 1.97
CA LEU A 44 -8.68 -15.46 2.41
C LEU A 44 -8.50 -15.58 3.91
N ASP A 45 -7.65 -14.76 4.54
CA ASP A 45 -7.46 -14.72 5.99
C ASP A 45 -8.78 -14.43 6.74
N ALA A 46 -9.49 -13.39 6.33
CA ALA A 46 -10.78 -13.02 6.93
C ALA A 46 -11.82 -14.14 6.80
N ARG A 47 -11.80 -14.83 5.65
CA ARG A 47 -12.80 -15.84 5.30
C ARG A 47 -12.47 -17.22 5.88
N ILE A 48 -11.21 -17.63 5.89
CA ILE A 48 -10.74 -18.86 6.56
C ILE A 48 -11.01 -18.79 8.07
N GLY A 49 -10.87 -17.61 8.68
CA GLY A 49 -11.32 -17.40 10.07
C GLY A 49 -12.80 -17.74 10.29
N LEU A 50 -13.68 -17.40 9.35
CA LEU A 50 -15.10 -17.74 9.38
C LEU A 50 -15.35 -19.23 9.06
N LEU A 51 -14.52 -19.84 8.22
CA LEU A 51 -14.55 -21.26 7.86
C LEU A 51 -14.17 -22.13 9.06
N ILE A 52 -13.14 -21.73 9.82
CA ILE A 52 -12.76 -22.34 11.11
C ILE A 52 -13.91 -22.26 12.12
N GLN A 53 -14.70 -21.17 12.08
CA GLN A 53 -15.88 -20.99 12.92
C GLN A 53 -17.14 -21.69 12.37
N ASN A 54 -17.05 -22.45 11.26
CA ASN A 54 -18.15 -23.17 10.59
C ASN A 54 -19.34 -22.29 10.20
N ARG A 55 -19.10 -21.07 9.69
CA ARG A 55 -20.14 -20.06 9.36
C ARG A 55 -20.22 -19.67 7.87
N MET A 56 -19.60 -20.42 6.95
CA MET A 56 -19.50 -20.01 5.53
C MET A 56 -20.57 -20.59 4.61
N ALA A 57 -21.16 -19.76 3.74
CA ALA A 57 -22.09 -20.18 2.70
C ALA A 57 -21.37 -20.78 1.48
N LEU A 58 -22.10 -21.60 0.70
CA LEU A 58 -21.56 -22.33 -0.47
C LEU A 58 -21.04 -21.40 -1.58
N ASP A 59 -21.72 -20.29 -1.85
CA ASP A 59 -21.29 -19.32 -2.87
C ASP A 59 -19.94 -18.66 -2.51
N GLU A 60 -19.71 -18.41 -1.22
CA GLU A 60 -18.45 -17.85 -0.72
C GLU A 60 -17.31 -18.88 -0.72
N GLN A 61 -17.64 -20.18 -0.62
CA GLN A 61 -16.66 -21.25 -0.83
C GLN A 61 -16.21 -21.32 -2.29
N ASN A 62 -17.14 -21.14 -3.24
CA ASN A 62 -16.80 -21.08 -4.67
C ASN A 62 -15.93 -19.87 -4.99
N GLU A 63 -16.20 -18.71 -4.39
CA GLU A 63 -15.37 -17.52 -4.56
C GLU A 63 -13.94 -17.75 -4.05
N VAL A 64 -13.78 -18.37 -2.87
CA VAL A 64 -12.47 -18.74 -2.30
C VAL A 64 -11.70 -19.69 -3.23
N VAL A 65 -12.37 -20.66 -3.84
CA VAL A 65 -11.75 -21.58 -4.80
C VAL A 65 -11.27 -20.83 -6.06
N CYS A 66 -12.10 -19.95 -6.62
CA CYS A 66 -11.73 -19.14 -7.77
C CYS A 66 -10.54 -18.19 -7.51
N ARG A 67 -10.28 -17.79 -6.25
CA ARG A 67 -9.10 -16.99 -5.90
C ARG A 67 -7.80 -17.80 -5.74
N LEU A 68 -7.89 -19.13 -5.63
CA LEU A 68 -6.77 -20.04 -5.40
C LEU A 68 -6.32 -20.82 -6.65
N GLU A 69 -7.08 -20.71 -7.75
CA GLU A 69 -6.69 -21.24 -9.05
C GLU A 69 -5.72 -20.27 -9.73
N GLU A 70 -4.47 -20.70 -9.98
CA GLU A 70 -3.53 -19.96 -10.80
C GLU A 70 -3.94 -20.09 -12.28
N HIS A 71 -3.81 -19.00 -13.04
CA HIS A 71 -4.18 -18.95 -14.44
C HIS A 71 -3.07 -19.57 -15.31
N GLU A 72 -3.38 -20.64 -16.03
CA GLU A 72 -2.58 -21.10 -17.16
C GLU A 72 -2.68 -20.07 -18.31
N GLU A 73 -1.56 -19.83 -18.99
CA GLU A 73 -1.45 -18.92 -20.14
C GLU A 73 -2.18 -19.50 -21.34
N ASP A 74 -3.51 -19.40 -21.36
CA ASP A 74 -4.30 -19.77 -22.53
C ASP A 74 -4.39 -18.57 -23.49
N ASP A 75 -3.98 -18.77 -24.75
CA ASP A 75 -3.60 -17.75 -25.74
C ASP A 75 -4.79 -16.96 -26.35
N ASN A 76 -6.02 -17.26 -25.97
CA ASN A 76 -7.21 -16.58 -26.49
C ASN A 76 -7.48 -15.27 -25.74
N SER A 77 -6.77 -14.22 -26.15
CA SER A 77 -6.97 -12.85 -25.70
C SER A 77 -8.28 -12.30 -26.26
N HIS A 78 -9.25 -12.01 -25.38
CA HIS A 78 -10.44 -11.24 -25.75
C HIS A 78 -10.03 -9.77 -25.94
N TYR A 79 -9.65 -9.39 -27.16
CA TYR A 79 -9.29 -8.01 -27.48
C TYR A 79 -10.55 -7.14 -27.50
N LEU A 80 -10.51 -6.05 -26.74
CA LEU A 80 -11.48 -4.96 -26.83
C LEU A 80 -11.43 -4.36 -28.24
N ASP A 81 -12.60 -3.96 -28.76
CA ASP A 81 -12.71 -3.28 -30.05
C ASP A 81 -11.85 -2.01 -30.12
N GLU A 82 -11.20 -1.77 -31.25
CA GLU A 82 -10.20 -0.70 -31.42
C GLU A 82 -10.79 0.68 -31.10
N LYS A 83 -12.06 0.89 -31.46
CA LYS A 83 -12.82 2.10 -31.12
C LYS A 83 -12.97 2.29 -29.61
N ARG A 84 -13.30 1.23 -28.87
CA ARG A 84 -13.45 1.30 -27.40
C ARG A 84 -12.11 1.55 -26.72
N MET A 85 -11.04 0.96 -27.25
CA MET A 85 -9.69 1.21 -26.77
C MET A 85 -9.32 2.69 -26.91
N GLN A 86 -9.64 3.32 -28.05
CA GLN A 86 -9.43 4.76 -28.22
C GLN A 86 -10.25 5.61 -27.25
N GLN A 87 -11.53 5.27 -27.04
CA GLN A 87 -12.40 5.99 -26.09
C GLN A 87 -11.89 5.89 -24.65
N TYR A 88 -11.48 4.69 -24.21
CA TYR A 88 -10.91 4.50 -22.88
C TYR A 88 -9.54 5.19 -22.76
N GLY A 89 -8.71 5.16 -23.80
CA GLY A 89 -7.42 5.83 -23.82
C GLY A 89 -7.54 7.33 -23.57
N ASN A 90 -8.51 7.98 -24.22
CA ASN A 90 -8.78 9.40 -24.05
C ASN A 90 -9.35 9.73 -22.66
N LEU A 91 -10.23 8.89 -22.11
CA LEU A 91 -10.74 9.05 -20.75
C LEU A 91 -9.63 8.95 -19.70
N PHE A 92 -8.81 7.91 -19.78
CA PHE A 92 -7.74 7.69 -18.80
C PHE A 92 -6.61 8.74 -18.95
N TYR A 93 -6.39 9.30 -20.15
CA TYR A 93 -5.55 10.47 -20.33
C TYR A 93 -6.08 11.66 -19.52
N LEU A 94 -7.36 12.01 -19.70
CA LEU A 94 -8.00 13.11 -18.96
C LEU A 94 -7.93 12.90 -17.44
N LEU A 95 -8.22 11.68 -16.97
CA LEU A 95 -8.15 11.35 -15.54
C LEU A 95 -6.72 11.45 -14.99
N GLN A 96 -5.70 11.19 -15.80
CA GLN A 96 -4.30 11.33 -15.42
C GLN A 96 -3.89 12.81 -15.35
N SER A 97 -4.22 13.58 -16.39
CA SER A 97 -3.85 14.98 -16.56
C SER A 97 -4.62 15.95 -15.65
N GLU A 98 -5.86 15.60 -15.27
CA GLU A 98 -6.69 16.38 -14.36
C GLU A 98 -7.01 15.63 -13.05
N PRO A 99 -6.08 15.64 -12.06
CA PRO A 99 -6.23 14.95 -10.78
C PRO A 99 -7.49 15.33 -9.97
N ARG A 100 -8.11 16.47 -10.29
CA ARG A 100 -9.31 17.01 -9.61
C ARG A 100 -10.49 16.04 -9.70
N HIS A 101 -10.70 15.37 -10.83
CA HIS A 101 -11.81 14.45 -11.01
C HIS A 101 -11.68 13.23 -10.08
N ILE A 102 -10.51 12.60 -10.08
CA ILE A 102 -10.20 11.46 -9.20
C ILE A 102 -10.23 11.88 -7.73
N ALA A 103 -9.71 13.06 -7.38
CA ALA A 103 -9.75 13.57 -6.02
C ALA A 103 -11.19 13.75 -5.52
N THR A 104 -12.08 14.26 -6.37
CA THR A 104 -13.51 14.40 -6.03
C THR A 104 -14.16 13.03 -5.88
N LEU A 105 -13.87 12.10 -6.78
CA LEU A 105 -14.39 10.74 -6.73
C LEU A 105 -14.02 10.03 -5.43
N CYS A 106 -12.75 10.09 -5.00
CA CYS A 106 -12.29 9.46 -3.74
C CYS A 106 -13.02 9.95 -2.48
N ARG A 107 -13.69 11.11 -2.53
CA ARG A 107 -14.50 11.63 -1.42
C ARG A 107 -15.95 11.15 -1.44
N LEU A 108 -16.47 10.77 -2.61
CA LEU A 108 -17.86 10.37 -2.80
C LEU A 108 -18.06 8.86 -2.61
N VAL A 109 -17.00 8.09 -2.82
CA VAL A 109 -16.99 6.63 -2.79
C VAL A 109 -17.07 6.07 -1.37
N SER A 110 -17.75 4.93 -1.22
CA SER A 110 -17.89 4.25 0.07
C SER A 110 -16.61 3.55 0.53
N LEU A 111 -16.55 3.16 1.80
CA LEU A 111 -15.43 2.37 2.34
C LEU A 111 -15.30 0.96 1.71
N ALA A 112 -16.35 0.44 1.08
CA ALA A 112 -16.32 -0.86 0.41
C ALA A 112 -15.68 -0.77 -1.00
N GLU A 113 -15.84 0.37 -1.66
CA GLU A 113 -15.41 0.61 -3.04
C GLU A 113 -14.04 1.28 -3.13
N ILE A 114 -13.64 2.00 -2.07
CA ILE A 114 -12.41 2.81 -2.07
C ILE A 114 -11.16 1.97 -2.38
N ASP A 115 -11.04 0.76 -1.85
CA ASP A 115 -9.85 -0.07 -2.06
C ASP A 115 -9.69 -0.46 -3.54
N THR A 116 -10.80 -0.71 -4.24
CA THR A 116 -10.81 -0.98 -5.69
C THR A 116 -10.45 0.26 -6.49
N LEU A 117 -10.97 1.44 -6.13
CA LEU A 117 -10.60 2.70 -6.79
C LEU A 117 -9.11 3.03 -6.57
N LEU A 118 -8.64 2.92 -5.33
CA LEU A 118 -7.23 3.19 -4.99
C LEU A 118 -6.27 2.24 -5.70
N GLN A 119 -6.68 0.99 -5.96
CA GLN A 119 -5.89 0.07 -6.77
C GLN A 119 -5.66 0.65 -8.18
N THR A 120 -6.73 1.07 -8.86
CA THR A 120 -6.61 1.67 -10.20
C THR A 120 -5.80 2.96 -10.14
N VAL A 121 -6.06 3.85 -9.19
CA VAL A 121 -5.40 5.16 -9.11
C VAL A 121 -3.91 5.03 -8.78
N MET A 122 -3.54 4.29 -7.73
CA MET A 122 -2.16 4.28 -7.20
C MET A 122 -1.21 3.31 -7.89
N PHE A 123 -1.75 2.27 -8.54
CA PHE A 123 -0.95 1.20 -9.14
C PHE A 123 -1.16 1.06 -10.66
N THR A 124 -2.15 1.75 -11.25
CA THR A 124 -2.38 1.74 -12.70
C THR A 124 -2.26 3.13 -13.31
N LEU A 125 -3.00 4.13 -12.82
CA LEU A 125 -3.01 5.49 -13.36
C LEU A 125 -1.73 6.27 -13.01
N TYR A 126 -1.28 6.11 -11.76
CA TYR A 126 -0.03 6.68 -11.22
C TYR A 126 0.88 5.56 -10.69
N GLY A 127 0.91 4.44 -11.40
CA GLY A 127 1.60 3.22 -10.98
C GLY A 127 3.12 3.32 -11.02
N ASN A 128 3.67 4.17 -11.89
CA ASN A 128 5.11 4.36 -12.03
C ASN A 128 5.66 5.27 -10.91
N GLN A 129 5.77 4.72 -9.71
CA GLN A 129 6.22 5.39 -8.48
C GLN A 129 7.66 5.96 -8.52
N TYR A 130 8.39 5.79 -9.62
CA TYR A 130 9.75 6.32 -9.83
C TYR A 130 9.83 7.32 -10.99
N GLU A 131 8.70 7.67 -11.59
CA GLU A 131 8.59 8.78 -12.53
C GLU A 131 8.04 10.01 -11.80
N SER A 132 8.82 11.10 -11.82
CA SER A 132 8.51 12.34 -11.10
C SER A 132 7.13 12.87 -11.46
N ARG A 133 6.79 12.86 -12.76
CA ARG A 133 5.50 13.33 -13.27
C ARG A 133 4.31 12.62 -12.62
N GLU A 134 4.28 11.29 -12.66
CA GLU A 134 3.17 10.52 -12.08
C GLU A 134 3.10 10.70 -10.57
N GLU A 135 4.24 10.77 -9.89
CA GLU A 135 4.31 11.01 -8.46
C GLU A 135 3.77 12.40 -8.10
N HIS A 136 4.17 13.44 -8.81
CA HIS A 136 3.72 14.82 -8.59
C HIS A 136 2.22 14.99 -8.91
N LEU A 137 1.71 14.33 -9.96
CA LEU A 137 0.27 14.29 -10.25
C LEU A 137 -0.52 13.60 -9.13
N LEU A 138 -0.01 12.47 -8.61
CA LEU A 138 -0.61 11.78 -7.48
C LEU A 138 -0.57 12.64 -6.21
N LEU A 139 0.52 13.35 -5.94
CA LEU A 139 0.59 14.27 -4.80
C LEU A 139 -0.39 15.46 -4.96
N THR A 140 -0.57 15.96 -6.17
CA THR A 140 -1.58 16.98 -6.49
C THR A 140 -3.00 16.48 -6.21
N MET A 141 -3.29 15.22 -6.59
CA MET A 141 -4.54 14.54 -6.20
C MET A 141 -4.72 14.53 -4.68
N PHE A 142 -3.68 14.12 -3.94
CA PHE A 142 -3.69 14.07 -2.48
C PHE A 142 -3.98 15.42 -1.84
N GLN A 143 -3.36 16.49 -2.33
CA GLN A 143 -3.61 17.85 -1.84
C GLN A 143 -5.06 18.27 -2.04
N ASN A 144 -5.65 17.99 -3.20
CA ASN A 144 -7.06 18.29 -3.46
C ASN A 144 -7.99 17.53 -2.50
N VAL A 145 -7.74 16.24 -2.28
CA VAL A 145 -8.53 15.42 -1.35
C VAL A 145 -8.37 15.92 0.09
N LEU A 146 -7.14 16.18 0.52
CA LEU A 146 -6.84 16.65 1.88
C LEU A 146 -7.45 18.04 2.12
N ALA A 147 -7.31 18.99 1.18
CA ALA A 147 -7.90 20.32 1.32
C ALA A 147 -9.42 20.25 1.54
N ALA A 148 -10.12 19.46 0.71
CA ALA A 148 -11.56 19.28 0.85
C ALA A 148 -11.95 18.52 2.14
N GLN A 149 -11.16 17.56 2.59
CA GLN A 149 -11.40 16.88 3.88
C GLN A 149 -11.24 17.86 5.05
N PHE A 150 -10.20 18.70 5.00
CA PHE A 150 -9.99 19.71 6.02
C PHE A 150 -11.15 20.69 6.04
N GLU A 151 -11.66 21.17 4.90
CA GLU A 151 -12.80 22.08 4.85
C GLU A 151 -14.08 21.48 5.46
N THR A 152 -14.39 20.23 5.12
CA THR A 152 -15.64 19.56 5.52
C THR A 152 -15.67 19.03 6.96
N THR A 153 -14.51 18.74 7.57
CA THR A 153 -14.46 18.16 8.92
C THR A 153 -14.68 19.22 10.01
N THR A 154 -15.64 19.00 10.91
CA THR A 154 -15.94 19.91 12.03
C THR A 154 -15.08 19.65 13.27
N GLU A 155 -14.71 18.38 13.51
CA GLU A 155 -13.98 17.96 14.70
C GLU A 155 -12.47 17.80 14.47
N PHE A 156 -11.67 18.60 15.19
CA PHE A 156 -10.21 18.52 15.14
C PHE A 156 -9.66 17.17 15.65
N ALA A 157 -10.32 16.55 16.63
CA ALA A 157 -9.81 15.34 17.29
C ALA A 157 -9.96 14.07 16.43
N SER A 158 -10.96 14.02 15.56
CA SER A 158 -11.23 12.87 14.68
C SER A 158 -10.58 13.01 13.29
N LEU A 159 -10.16 14.23 12.92
CA LEU A 159 -9.47 14.54 11.67
C LEU A 159 -8.24 13.65 11.45
N LEU A 160 -8.18 12.98 10.29
CA LEU A 160 -7.14 12.01 9.89
C LEU A 160 -6.96 10.78 10.81
N ARG A 161 -7.67 10.68 11.94
CA ARG A 161 -7.69 9.51 12.83
C ARG A 161 -8.83 8.56 12.51
N ALA A 162 -9.98 9.09 12.10
CA ALA A 162 -11.12 8.29 11.68
C ALA A 162 -10.79 7.41 10.46
N ASN A 163 -11.43 6.24 10.38
CA ASN A 163 -11.34 5.36 9.23
C ASN A 163 -12.24 5.89 8.09
N THR A 164 -11.69 6.80 7.30
CA THR A 164 -12.35 7.43 6.15
C THR A 164 -11.66 7.02 4.84
N PRO A 165 -12.32 7.19 3.67
CA PRO A 165 -11.69 6.97 2.37
C PRO A 165 -10.34 7.68 2.19
N VAL A 166 -10.24 8.94 2.61
CA VAL A 166 -8.97 9.71 2.57
C VAL A 166 -7.91 9.08 3.45
N SER A 167 -8.32 8.55 4.59
CA SER A 167 -7.42 7.91 5.53
C SER A 167 -6.91 6.56 5.01
N ARG A 168 -7.76 5.82 4.29
CA ARG A 168 -7.38 4.60 3.55
C ARG A 168 -6.41 4.93 2.44
N MET A 169 -6.68 6.00 1.68
CA MET A 169 -5.81 6.52 0.62
C MET A 169 -4.40 6.81 1.15
N MET A 170 -4.26 7.53 2.25
CA MET A 170 -2.96 7.77 2.90
C MET A 170 -2.24 6.49 3.30
N THR A 171 -2.95 5.55 3.92
CA THR A 171 -2.36 4.25 4.31
C THR A 171 -1.93 3.44 3.09
N THR A 172 -2.70 3.44 1.99
CA THR A 172 -2.33 2.72 0.76
C THR A 172 -1.10 3.35 0.10
N TYR A 173 -1.00 4.67 0.09
CA TYR A 173 0.17 5.37 -0.45
C TYR A 173 1.47 5.01 0.30
N THR A 174 1.43 4.94 1.63
CA THR A 174 2.61 4.55 2.43
C THR A 174 3.06 3.11 2.19
N ARG A 175 2.20 2.28 1.59
CA ARG A 175 2.49 0.89 1.21
C ARG A 175 3.05 0.76 -0.20
N ARG A 176 3.23 1.85 -0.94
CA ARG A 176 3.96 1.85 -2.22
C ARG A 176 5.45 1.59 -1.98
N GLY A 177 6.18 1.24 -3.05
CA GLY A 177 7.56 0.78 -3.00
C GLY A 177 8.52 1.68 -2.21
N PRO A 178 8.53 3.02 -2.42
CA PRO A 178 9.39 3.92 -1.66
C PRO A 178 9.15 3.86 -0.14
N GLY A 179 7.88 3.83 0.29
CA GLY A 179 7.52 3.73 1.71
C GLY A 179 7.94 2.39 2.32
N GLN A 180 7.71 1.28 1.60
CA GLN A 180 8.13 -0.05 2.06
C GLN A 180 9.65 -0.19 2.15
N SER A 181 10.38 0.32 1.14
CA SER A 181 11.85 0.27 1.12
C SER A 181 12.45 1.02 2.30
N TYR A 182 11.89 2.18 2.64
CA TYR A 182 12.30 2.95 3.82
C TYR A 182 12.03 2.19 5.12
N LEU A 183 10.83 1.60 5.29
CA LEU A 183 10.52 0.82 6.50
C LEU A 183 11.45 -0.39 6.65
N LYS A 184 11.80 -1.04 5.54
CA LYS A 184 12.74 -2.16 5.53
C LYS A 184 14.14 -1.72 5.96
N SER A 185 14.69 -0.65 5.38
CA SER A 185 16.02 -0.15 5.79
C SER A 185 16.04 0.36 7.22
N LEU A 186 14.91 0.88 7.72
CA LEU A 186 14.80 1.44 9.06
C LEU A 186 14.65 0.38 10.17
N LEU A 187 13.75 -0.58 9.97
CA LEU A 187 13.26 -1.45 11.04
C LEU A 187 13.82 -2.87 10.95
N SER A 188 14.27 -3.34 9.78
CA SER A 188 14.68 -4.74 9.58
C SER A 188 15.76 -5.17 10.58
N ASP A 189 16.85 -4.41 10.71
CA ASP A 189 17.96 -4.79 11.59
C ASP A 189 17.56 -4.77 13.07
N LYS A 190 16.78 -3.75 13.48
CA LYS A 190 16.30 -3.61 14.87
C LYS A 190 15.31 -4.69 15.25
N VAL A 191 14.38 -5.04 14.36
CA VAL A 191 13.39 -6.08 14.61
C VAL A 191 14.06 -7.46 14.60
N ASN A 192 14.97 -7.75 13.66
CA ASN A 192 15.67 -9.04 13.62
C ASN A 192 16.57 -9.24 14.84
N SER A 193 17.36 -8.23 15.24
CA SER A 193 18.16 -8.29 16.47
C SER A 193 17.30 -8.52 17.72
N PHE A 194 16.10 -7.95 17.77
CA PHE A 194 15.14 -8.22 18.84
C PHE A 194 14.57 -9.64 18.82
N LEU A 195 14.36 -10.23 17.63
CA LEU A 195 13.80 -11.58 17.48
C LEU A 195 14.81 -12.71 17.74
N GLU A 196 16.11 -12.41 17.74
CA GLU A 196 17.14 -13.39 18.09
C GLU A 196 17.03 -13.83 19.56
N ASP A 197 16.59 -12.93 20.45
CA ASP A 197 16.37 -13.23 21.87
C ASP A 197 14.99 -13.88 22.10
N LYS A 198 14.95 -15.21 21.97
CA LYS A 198 13.71 -16.00 22.03
C LYS A 198 13.08 -16.06 23.42
N ASP A 199 13.85 -15.82 24.48
CA ASP A 199 13.40 -15.96 25.87
C ASP A 199 12.93 -14.62 26.47
N LEU A 200 13.04 -13.53 25.72
CA LEU A 200 12.70 -12.19 26.18
C LEU A 200 11.18 -11.98 26.30
N ASN A 201 10.66 -12.12 27.52
CA ASN A 201 9.28 -11.80 27.88
C ASN A 201 9.20 -10.41 28.53
N LEU A 202 8.70 -9.41 27.79
CA LEU A 202 8.45 -8.05 28.29
C LEU A 202 6.96 -7.77 28.55
N GLN A 203 6.19 -8.79 28.94
CA GLN A 203 4.81 -8.60 29.37
C GLN A 203 4.78 -7.75 30.66
N ILE A 204 4.11 -6.60 30.58
CA ILE A 204 3.94 -5.65 31.70
C ILE A 204 2.50 -5.58 32.23
N ASN A 205 1.54 -6.30 31.62
CA ASN A 205 0.16 -6.33 32.13
C ASN A 205 0.09 -7.19 33.41
N PRO A 206 -0.26 -6.61 34.59
CA PRO A 206 -0.26 -7.31 35.87
C PRO A 206 -1.12 -8.58 35.90
N LEU A 207 -2.27 -8.57 35.22
CA LEU A 207 -3.14 -9.76 35.15
C LEU A 207 -2.43 -10.92 34.45
N LYS A 208 -1.80 -10.65 33.30
CA LYS A 208 -1.14 -11.69 32.50
C LYS A 208 0.13 -12.21 33.18
N VAL A 209 0.87 -11.32 33.86
CA VAL A 209 2.03 -11.73 34.66
C VAL A 209 1.60 -12.58 35.84
N TYR A 210 0.47 -12.25 36.48
CA TYR A 210 -0.10 -13.06 37.55
C TYR A 210 -0.57 -14.44 37.05
N GLU A 211 -1.24 -14.51 35.89
CA GLU A 211 -1.62 -15.77 35.25
C GLU A 211 -0.40 -16.64 34.93
N GLU A 212 0.64 -16.07 34.32
CA GLU A 212 1.92 -16.73 34.04
C GLU A 212 2.55 -17.28 35.33
N LEU A 213 2.48 -16.50 36.42
CA LEU A 213 2.97 -16.90 37.73
C LEU A 213 2.16 -18.06 38.30
N VAL A 214 0.82 -18.04 38.21
CA VAL A 214 -0.05 -19.14 38.66
C VAL A 214 0.16 -20.42 37.83
N GLU A 215 0.39 -20.30 36.53
CA GLU A 215 0.68 -21.45 35.64
C GLU A 215 2.04 -22.06 35.94
N ASN A 216 3.08 -21.25 36.11
CA ASN A 216 4.44 -21.71 36.43
C ASN A 216 4.56 -22.28 37.86
N ARG A 217 3.66 -21.90 38.76
CA ARG A 217 3.64 -22.39 40.15
C ARG A 217 3.23 -23.85 40.33
N LEU A 218 2.73 -24.51 39.30
CA LEU A 218 2.56 -25.97 39.30
C LEU A 218 3.90 -26.71 39.53
N GLU A 219 5.05 -26.02 39.43
CA GLU A 219 6.40 -26.55 39.67
C GLU A 219 7.12 -25.94 40.90
N GLY A 220 6.41 -25.59 42.00
CA GLY A 220 7.06 -25.55 43.33
C GLY A 220 6.90 -24.35 44.27
N PHE A 221 5.79 -23.59 44.23
CA PHE A 221 5.48 -22.61 45.29
C PHE A 221 4.35 -23.11 46.21
N THR A 222 4.48 -22.89 47.52
CA THR A 222 3.63 -23.43 48.59
C THR A 222 2.51 -22.49 49.09
N GLU A 223 2.26 -21.35 48.44
CA GLU A 223 1.20 -20.42 48.86
C GLU A 223 -0.05 -20.56 47.96
N ASP A 224 -1.22 -20.74 48.60
CA ASP A 224 -2.54 -20.81 47.97
C ASP A 224 -2.92 -19.45 47.37
N LEU A 225 -2.45 -19.17 46.16
CA LEU A 225 -2.88 -18.00 45.41
C LEU A 225 -4.15 -18.30 44.60
N PRO A 226 -5.15 -17.40 44.65
CA PRO A 226 -6.40 -17.57 43.91
C PRO A 226 -6.17 -17.65 42.40
N LYS A 227 -6.87 -18.58 41.74
CA LYS A 227 -6.73 -18.89 40.30
C LYS A 227 -7.19 -17.76 39.37
N SER A 228 -8.00 -16.83 39.86
CA SER A 228 -8.48 -15.67 39.11
C SER A 228 -8.59 -14.50 40.06
N VAL A 229 -8.07 -13.35 39.63
CA VAL A 229 -7.89 -12.15 40.44
C VAL A 229 -8.21 -10.93 39.58
N THR A 230 -8.69 -9.85 40.19
CA THR A 230 -8.95 -8.59 39.48
C THR A 230 -7.64 -7.87 39.14
N ALA A 231 -7.66 -6.96 38.16
CA ALA A 231 -6.47 -6.23 37.73
C ALA A 231 -5.80 -5.44 38.86
N GLU A 232 -6.62 -4.90 39.76
CA GLU A 232 -6.17 -4.11 40.92
C GLU A 232 -5.41 -4.99 41.92
N VAL A 233 -5.95 -6.16 42.26
CA VAL A 233 -5.32 -7.08 43.22
C VAL A 233 -4.05 -7.72 42.62
N ALA A 234 -4.04 -8.01 41.31
CA ALA A 234 -2.83 -8.46 40.61
C ALA A 234 -1.75 -7.35 40.60
N SER A 235 -2.15 -6.09 40.39
CA SER A 235 -1.22 -4.95 40.40
C SER A 235 -0.66 -4.62 41.79
N ALA A 236 -1.39 -4.95 42.87
CA ALA A 236 -0.96 -4.75 44.24
C ALA A 236 -0.04 -5.88 44.76
N ASN A 237 0.11 -6.99 44.03
CA ASN A 237 0.93 -8.11 44.45
C ASN A 237 2.44 -7.76 44.35
N PRO A 238 3.21 -7.81 45.46
CA PRO A 238 4.63 -7.46 45.46
C PRO A 238 5.49 -8.30 44.52
N ILE A 239 5.16 -9.59 44.33
CA ILE A 239 5.90 -10.50 43.46
C ILE A 239 5.66 -10.16 41.99
N VAL A 240 4.43 -9.76 41.64
CA VAL A 240 4.11 -9.32 40.28
C VAL A 240 4.84 -8.01 39.97
N GLN A 241 4.88 -7.08 40.93
CA GLN A 241 5.61 -5.82 40.76
C GLN A 241 7.12 -6.02 40.59
N SER A 242 7.76 -6.91 41.35
CA SER A 242 9.20 -7.17 41.24
C SER A 242 9.61 -7.80 39.91
N ILE A 243 8.69 -8.51 39.24
CA ILE A 243 8.89 -9.03 37.87
C ILE A 243 8.68 -7.93 36.82
N ILE A 244 7.71 -7.05 37.02
CA ILE A 244 7.33 -6.01 36.04
C ILE A 244 8.35 -4.86 35.99
N GLU A 245 8.92 -4.45 37.12
CA GLU A 245 9.87 -3.33 37.19
C GLU A 245 11.09 -3.47 36.26
N PRO A 246 11.84 -4.59 36.24
CA PRO A 246 12.95 -4.78 35.30
C PRO A 246 12.46 -4.85 33.85
N ARG A 247 11.31 -5.49 33.59
CA ARG A 247 10.71 -5.56 32.23
C ARG A 247 10.39 -4.17 31.68
N ILE A 248 9.88 -3.25 32.52
CA ILE A 248 9.61 -1.86 32.12
C ILE A 248 10.91 -1.13 31.73
N LYS A 249 11.99 -1.27 32.51
CA LYS A 249 13.28 -0.65 32.20
C LYS A 249 13.80 -1.10 30.84
N THR A 250 13.86 -2.41 30.60
CA THR A 250 14.30 -2.97 29.32
C THR A 250 13.38 -2.53 28.16
N LEU A 251 12.06 -2.48 28.39
CA LEU A 251 11.11 -2.00 27.38
C LEU A 251 11.35 -0.53 27.01
N ILE A 252 11.63 0.34 27.99
CA ILE A 252 11.96 1.75 27.76
C ILE A 252 13.28 1.90 27.01
N GLU A 253 14.29 1.10 27.33
CA GLU A 253 15.58 1.10 26.62
C GLU A 253 15.41 0.72 25.14
N ILE A 254 14.66 -0.36 24.87
CA ILE A 254 14.37 -0.80 23.50
C ILE A 254 13.56 0.28 22.76
N ALA A 255 12.51 0.83 23.38
CA ALA A 255 11.69 1.88 22.78
C ALA A 255 12.52 3.14 22.43
N ASN A 256 13.47 3.53 23.29
CA ASN A 256 14.41 4.62 23.00
C ASN A 256 15.32 4.30 21.83
N GLY A 257 15.81 3.06 21.71
CA GLY A 257 16.59 2.60 20.57
C GLY A 257 15.82 2.73 19.26
N PHE A 258 14.57 2.25 19.20
CA PHE A 258 13.71 2.41 18.02
C PHE A 258 13.45 3.88 17.69
N LEU A 259 13.11 4.70 18.69
CA LEU A 259 12.82 6.11 18.47
C LEU A 259 14.03 6.89 17.95
N THR A 260 15.22 6.64 18.49
CA THR A 260 16.46 7.27 18.01
C THR A 260 16.72 6.89 16.55
N THR A 261 16.62 5.61 16.19
CA THR A 261 16.78 5.16 14.79
C THR A 261 15.76 5.81 13.86
N ILE A 262 14.50 5.99 14.28
CA ILE A 262 13.47 6.70 13.50
C ILE A 262 13.87 8.17 13.30
N ILE A 263 14.27 8.87 14.36
CA ILE A 263 14.62 10.30 14.31
C ILE A 263 15.84 10.55 13.41
N ASP A 264 16.87 9.71 13.52
CA ASP A 264 18.13 9.85 12.77
C ASP A 264 17.97 9.53 11.28
N SER A 265 16.84 8.91 10.89
CA SER A 265 16.55 8.51 9.51
C SER A 265 15.83 9.58 8.67
N LEU A 266 15.69 10.81 9.19
CA LEU A 266 14.91 11.91 8.57
C LEU A 266 15.19 12.09 7.06
N ASP A 267 16.46 12.05 6.66
CA ASP A 267 16.89 12.28 5.28
C ASP A 267 16.60 11.10 4.33
N GLN A 268 16.32 9.92 4.89
CA GLN A 268 15.96 8.72 4.11
C GLN A 268 14.46 8.62 3.86
N ILE A 269 13.64 9.45 4.51
CA ILE A 269 12.19 9.42 4.38
C ILE A 269 11.81 9.89 2.96
N PRO A 270 11.00 9.11 2.22
CA PRO A 270 10.59 9.47 0.86
C PRO A 270 9.93 10.85 0.78
N TYR A 271 10.28 11.60 -0.27
CA TYR A 271 9.80 12.98 -0.50
C TYR A 271 8.28 13.11 -0.35
N GLY A 272 7.50 12.26 -1.02
CA GLY A 272 6.05 12.39 -0.99
C GLY A 272 5.42 12.13 0.39
N ILE A 273 6.03 11.31 1.26
CA ILE A 273 5.59 11.15 2.65
C ILE A 273 5.85 12.45 3.45
N ARG A 274 7.03 13.04 3.28
CA ARG A 274 7.38 14.34 3.89
C ARG A 274 6.47 15.46 3.40
N TRP A 275 6.17 15.46 2.10
CA TRP A 275 5.30 16.44 1.47
C TRP A 275 3.85 16.32 1.97
N ILE A 276 3.31 15.10 2.11
CA ILE A 276 1.99 14.90 2.74
C ILE A 276 1.98 15.47 4.18
N CYS A 277 3.05 15.26 4.95
CA CYS A 277 3.18 15.86 6.28
C CYS A 277 3.19 17.39 6.24
N LYS A 278 3.93 17.98 5.30
CA LYS A 278 3.92 19.43 5.02
C LYS A 278 2.51 19.94 4.70
N GLN A 279 1.76 19.22 3.87
CA GLN A 279 0.38 19.59 3.52
C GLN A 279 -0.55 19.51 4.72
N ILE A 280 -0.48 18.43 5.53
CA ILE A 280 -1.25 18.31 6.78
C ILE A 280 -0.96 19.51 7.70
N ARG A 281 0.31 19.89 7.85
CA ARG A 281 0.74 21.04 8.65
C ARG A 281 0.14 22.35 8.12
N SER A 282 0.30 22.61 6.83
CA SER A 282 -0.16 23.84 6.17
C SER A 282 -1.69 24.00 6.26
N LEU A 283 -2.43 22.94 5.92
CA LEU A 283 -3.89 22.92 5.99
C LEU A 283 -4.40 23.09 7.42
N THR A 284 -3.72 22.49 8.41
CA THR A 284 -4.07 22.67 9.82
C THR A 284 -3.90 24.11 10.25
N LYS A 285 -2.76 24.75 9.96
CA LYS A 285 -2.52 26.16 10.28
C LYS A 285 -3.51 27.11 9.59
N ARG A 286 -3.90 26.78 8.35
CA ARG A 286 -4.87 27.58 7.58
C ARG A 286 -6.28 27.50 8.16
N LYS A 287 -6.74 26.29 8.51
CA LYS A 287 -8.09 26.09 9.05
C LYS A 287 -8.21 26.42 10.54
N TYR A 288 -7.15 26.18 11.31
CA TYR A 288 -7.09 26.40 12.75
C TYR A 288 -5.85 27.25 13.09
N PRO A 289 -5.88 28.58 12.88
CA PRO A 289 -4.75 29.46 13.15
C PRO A 289 -4.28 29.44 14.61
N ASP A 290 -5.22 29.24 15.54
CA ASP A 290 -4.96 29.17 16.98
C ASP A 290 -4.52 27.77 17.45
N ALA A 291 -4.36 26.81 16.53
CA ALA A 291 -3.91 25.47 16.89
C ALA A 291 -2.47 25.52 17.40
N THR A 292 -2.27 25.03 18.63
CA THR A 292 -0.92 24.89 19.20
C THR A 292 -0.03 24.02 18.31
N ASP A 293 1.28 24.30 18.26
CA ASP A 293 2.25 23.47 17.53
C ASP A 293 2.14 22.00 17.89
N TYR A 294 1.86 21.70 19.17
CA TYR A 294 1.64 20.34 19.64
C TYR A 294 0.43 19.65 18.99
N ALA A 295 -0.69 20.37 18.82
CA ALA A 295 -1.88 19.84 18.18
C ALA A 295 -1.60 19.50 16.71
N ILE A 296 -0.82 20.34 16.03
CA ILE A 296 -0.36 20.13 14.66
C ILE A 296 0.58 18.91 14.58
N SER A 297 1.60 18.83 15.46
CA SER A 297 2.48 17.65 15.56
C SER A 297 1.69 16.37 15.82
N SER A 298 0.60 16.43 16.60
CA SER A 298 -0.23 15.25 16.87
C SER A 298 -1.01 14.77 15.65
N LEU A 299 -1.44 15.65 14.74
CA LEU A 299 -2.04 15.25 13.47
C LEU A 299 -1.00 14.62 12.54
N ILE A 300 0.19 15.22 12.45
CA ILE A 300 1.30 14.67 11.65
C ILE A 300 1.70 13.30 12.19
N GLY A 301 1.83 13.15 13.51
CA GLY A 301 2.11 11.88 14.18
C GLY A 301 1.00 10.83 13.98
N GLY A 302 -0.27 11.27 13.84
CA GLY A 302 -1.40 10.43 13.48
C GLY A 302 -1.36 9.89 12.04
N PHE A 303 -0.57 10.50 11.15
CA PHE A 303 -0.25 9.92 9.84
C PHE A 303 1.05 9.11 9.92
N PHE A 304 2.15 9.74 10.33
CA PHE A 304 3.49 9.15 10.29
C PHE A 304 3.67 7.95 11.22
N PHE A 305 3.29 8.04 12.49
CA PHE A 305 3.44 6.91 13.41
C PHE A 305 2.28 5.93 13.28
N LEU A 306 1.04 6.40 13.38
CA LEU A 306 -0.13 5.51 13.44
C LEU A 306 -0.39 4.74 12.14
N ARG A 307 -0.18 5.36 10.98
CA ARG A 307 -0.58 4.78 9.69
C ARG A 307 0.60 4.26 8.86
N PHE A 308 1.82 4.63 9.20
CA PHE A 308 3.02 4.23 8.46
C PHE A 308 3.97 3.37 9.30
N VAL A 309 4.55 3.90 10.37
CA VAL A 309 5.60 3.18 11.13
C VAL A 309 5.04 2.08 12.05
N ASN A 310 4.04 2.39 12.88
CA ASN A 310 3.54 1.44 13.90
C ASN A 310 2.93 0.15 13.30
N PRO A 311 2.16 0.18 12.20
CA PRO A 311 1.70 -1.04 11.56
C PRO A 311 2.85 -1.99 11.19
N ALA A 312 3.99 -1.46 10.74
CA ALA A 312 5.17 -2.23 10.40
C ALA A 312 5.87 -2.83 11.63
N ILE A 313 5.89 -2.10 12.75
CA ILE A 313 6.41 -2.61 14.03
C ILE A 313 5.53 -3.76 14.56
N VAL A 314 4.20 -3.61 14.52
CA VAL A 314 3.27 -4.61 15.08
C VAL A 314 3.20 -5.87 14.22
N THR A 315 3.26 -5.73 12.90
CA THR A 315 3.13 -6.84 11.94
C THR A 315 4.34 -6.92 11.00
N PRO A 316 5.55 -7.17 11.52
CA PRO A 316 6.78 -7.05 10.73
C PRO A 316 6.83 -8.01 9.53
N GLN A 317 6.19 -9.18 9.65
CA GLN A 317 6.06 -10.16 8.56
C GLN A 317 5.24 -9.61 7.38
N ALA A 318 4.14 -8.91 7.64
CA ALA A 318 3.29 -8.33 6.59
C ALA A 318 4.00 -7.19 5.82
N TYR A 319 5.06 -6.64 6.41
CA TYR A 319 5.93 -5.61 5.83
C TYR A 319 7.28 -6.16 5.34
N MET A 320 7.46 -7.49 5.30
CA MET A 320 8.70 -8.15 4.86
C MET A 320 9.95 -7.69 5.63
N LEU A 321 9.79 -7.36 6.91
CA LEU A 321 10.89 -6.99 7.79
C LEU A 321 11.60 -8.23 8.38
N VAL A 322 10.90 -9.37 8.39
CA VAL A 322 11.34 -10.61 9.03
C VAL A 322 10.91 -11.82 8.20
N ASP A 323 11.75 -12.86 8.17
CA ASP A 323 11.47 -14.09 7.41
C ASP A 323 10.59 -15.08 8.20
N ARG A 324 10.50 -14.92 9.52
CA ARG A 324 9.78 -15.83 10.42
C ARG A 324 8.69 -15.08 11.17
N ILE A 325 7.59 -15.79 11.42
CA ILE A 325 6.50 -15.29 12.25
C ILE A 325 7.04 -15.08 13.67
N PRO A 326 7.01 -13.85 14.23
CA PRO A 326 7.45 -13.62 15.60
C PRO A 326 6.67 -14.48 16.58
N GLY A 327 7.32 -15.00 17.62
CA GLY A 327 6.66 -15.75 18.69
C GLY A 327 5.61 -14.91 19.45
N PRO A 328 4.74 -15.54 20.26
CA PRO A 328 3.69 -14.83 20.99
C PRO A 328 4.24 -13.71 21.89
N ASN A 329 5.35 -13.96 22.60
CA ASN A 329 6.00 -12.97 23.47
C ASN A 329 6.55 -11.80 22.65
N SER A 330 7.27 -12.07 21.55
CA SER A 330 7.78 -11.04 20.65
C SER A 330 6.68 -10.16 20.06
N ARG A 331 5.54 -10.75 19.65
CA ARG A 331 4.37 -9.99 19.13
C ARG A 331 3.78 -9.05 20.18
N ILE A 332 3.67 -9.51 21.43
CA ILE A 332 3.19 -8.70 22.55
C ILE A 332 4.14 -7.52 22.77
N THR A 333 5.44 -7.78 22.84
CA THR A 333 6.46 -6.73 23.03
C THR A 333 6.43 -5.71 21.90
N LEU A 334 6.40 -6.14 20.63
CA LEU A 334 6.29 -5.24 19.48
C LEU A 334 5.01 -4.38 19.53
N THR A 335 3.90 -4.96 20.00
CA THR A 335 2.65 -4.22 20.23
C THR A 335 2.80 -3.18 21.33
N LEU A 336 3.50 -3.50 22.43
CA LEU A 336 3.78 -2.55 23.51
C LEU A 336 4.70 -1.42 23.04
N LEU A 337 5.74 -1.72 22.26
CA LEU A 337 6.62 -0.71 21.66
C LEU A 337 5.84 0.25 20.76
N ALA A 338 5.00 -0.28 19.86
CA ALA A 338 4.16 0.54 18.99
C ALA A 338 3.18 1.41 19.80
N LYS A 339 2.60 0.88 20.89
CA LYS A 339 1.75 1.65 21.82
C LYS A 339 2.53 2.79 22.50
N MET A 340 3.75 2.54 22.96
CA MET A 340 4.59 3.58 23.59
C MET A 340 4.94 4.70 22.61
N ILE A 341 5.35 4.34 21.39
CA ILE A 341 5.63 5.31 20.32
C ILE A 341 4.35 6.07 19.94
N GLN A 342 3.20 5.38 19.86
CA GLN A 342 1.93 6.02 19.57
C GLN A 342 1.47 6.97 20.68
N ASN A 343 1.68 6.61 21.95
CA ASN A 343 1.37 7.46 23.09
C ASN A 343 2.25 8.72 23.12
N LEU A 344 3.49 8.62 22.65
CA LEU A 344 4.38 9.76 22.48
C LEU A 344 3.89 10.72 21.36
N ALA A 345 3.37 10.17 20.27
CA ALA A 345 2.78 10.94 19.16
C ALA A 345 1.39 11.53 19.51
N ASN A 346 0.67 10.92 20.47
CA ASN A 346 -0.65 11.33 20.92
C ASN A 346 -0.58 12.20 22.19
N LYS A 347 -1.67 12.90 22.52
CA LYS A 347 -1.80 13.65 23.78
C LYS A 347 -1.67 12.70 24.98
N PRO A 348 -0.76 12.94 25.96
CA PRO A 348 -0.50 12.00 27.06
C PRO A 348 -1.60 11.97 28.15
N THR A 349 -2.81 12.50 27.91
CA THR A 349 -3.63 12.90 29.05
C THR A 349 -4.31 11.74 29.77
N HIS A 350 -4.65 10.60 29.16
CA HIS A 350 -5.12 9.44 29.92
C HIS A 350 -4.79 8.15 29.16
N SER A 351 -3.76 7.42 29.60
CA SER A 351 -3.61 6.01 29.23
C SER A 351 -4.88 5.30 29.66
N LYS A 352 -5.75 4.92 28.71
CA LYS A 352 -6.95 4.09 28.99
C LYS A 352 -6.58 2.81 29.75
N GLU A 353 -5.32 2.40 29.62
CA GLU A 353 -4.70 1.25 30.26
C GLU A 353 -3.83 1.71 31.45
N THR A 354 -4.33 1.55 32.67
CA THR A 354 -3.63 1.93 33.93
C THR A 354 -2.23 1.30 34.03
N TYR A 355 -2.04 0.10 33.49
CA TYR A 355 -0.75 -0.60 33.53
C TYR A 355 0.35 0.06 32.65
N MET A 356 -0.01 0.97 31.74
CA MET A 356 0.97 1.70 30.90
C MET A 356 1.50 2.96 31.58
N ILE A 357 0.93 3.41 32.70
CA ILE A 357 1.36 4.61 33.43
C ILE A 357 2.87 4.63 33.74
N PRO A 358 3.53 3.53 34.15
CA PRO A 358 4.97 3.51 34.39
C PRO A 358 5.83 3.88 33.17
N THR A 359 5.27 3.77 31.95
CA THR A 359 5.96 4.15 30.72
C THR A 359 5.87 5.65 30.40
N ASN A 360 5.16 6.46 31.21
CA ASN A 360 5.04 7.90 30.98
C ASN A 360 6.38 8.64 31.06
N SER A 361 7.34 8.13 31.83
CA SER A 361 8.71 8.66 31.90
C SER A 361 9.39 8.67 30.52
N PHE A 362 9.14 7.65 29.69
CA PHE A 362 9.58 7.62 28.29
C PHE A 362 8.92 8.72 27.47
N VAL A 363 7.63 8.98 27.66
CA VAL A 363 6.91 10.02 26.91
C VAL A 363 7.44 11.41 27.27
N GLU A 364 7.62 11.69 28.55
CA GLU A 364 8.11 12.98 29.06
C GLU A 364 9.53 13.27 28.58
N ALA A 365 10.43 12.27 28.63
CA ALA A 365 11.80 12.41 28.18
C ALA A 365 11.92 12.68 26.68
N ASN A 366 10.98 12.16 25.87
CA ASN A 366 11.10 12.15 24.41
C ASN A 366 10.23 13.17 23.68
N LYS A 367 9.21 13.75 24.33
CA LYS A 367 8.25 14.68 23.72
C LYS A 367 8.91 15.80 22.91
N LYS A 368 9.97 16.43 23.46
CA LYS A 368 10.65 17.55 22.80
C LYS A 368 11.34 17.14 21.50
N ARG A 369 12.12 16.04 21.52
CA ARG A 369 12.84 15.57 20.32
C ARG A 369 11.90 15.05 19.25
N THR A 370 10.81 14.39 19.62
CA THR A 370 9.80 13.91 18.66
C THR A 370 9.05 15.05 18.00
N ASN A 371 8.66 16.09 18.75
CA ASN A 371 8.02 17.26 18.15
C ASN A 371 8.96 17.99 17.18
N LYS A 372 10.24 18.12 17.54
CA LYS A 372 11.26 18.66 16.63
C LYS A 372 11.33 17.84 15.34
N PHE A 373 11.48 16.52 15.46
CA PHE A 373 11.50 15.61 14.31
C PHE A 373 10.25 15.75 13.41
N LEU A 374 9.04 15.82 13.99
CA LEU A 374 7.80 15.97 13.21
C LEU A 374 7.70 17.33 12.50
N ASN A 375 8.32 18.37 13.06
CA ASN A 375 8.41 19.68 12.40
C ASN A 375 9.42 19.63 11.25
N ASP A 376 10.62 19.08 11.49
CA ASP A 376 11.68 18.93 10.49
C ASP A 376 11.23 18.03 9.32
N LEU A 377 10.37 17.04 9.60
CA LEU A 377 9.73 16.18 8.60
C LEU A 377 8.99 16.98 7.52
N CYS A 378 8.40 18.12 7.90
CA CYS A 378 7.60 18.96 7.03
C CYS A 378 8.42 20.00 6.24
N GLU A 379 9.72 20.10 6.47
CA GLU A 379 10.62 21.02 5.78
C GLU A 379 11.08 20.43 4.44
N VAL A 380 10.23 20.58 3.42
CA VAL A 380 10.52 20.14 2.04
C VAL A 380 10.07 21.17 1.01
N GLY A 381 10.81 21.28 -0.09
CA GLY A 381 10.48 22.13 -1.24
C GLY A 381 9.20 21.69 -1.95
N ASP A 382 8.55 22.62 -2.63
CA ASP A 382 7.41 22.31 -3.50
C ASP A 382 7.89 21.80 -4.86
N PHE A 383 7.03 21.06 -5.56
CA PHE A 383 7.34 20.42 -6.83
C PHE A 383 6.68 21.11 -8.04
N TYR A 384 5.92 22.20 -7.85
CA TYR A 384 5.08 22.79 -8.91
C TYR A 384 5.89 23.18 -10.15
N GLU A 385 7.05 23.83 -9.99
CA GLU A 385 7.93 24.19 -11.11
C GLU A 385 8.40 22.95 -11.88
N GLN A 386 8.75 21.87 -11.18
CA GLN A 386 9.15 20.61 -11.80
C GLN A 386 7.97 19.94 -12.51
N LEU A 387 6.78 19.97 -11.91
CA LEU A 387 5.57 19.41 -12.50
C LEU A 387 5.15 20.16 -13.77
N GLU A 388 5.23 21.49 -13.78
CA GLU A 388 4.96 22.29 -14.97
C GLU A 388 5.89 21.87 -16.11
N MET A 389 7.20 21.83 -15.85
CA MET A 389 8.18 21.36 -16.84
C MET A 389 7.91 19.92 -17.30
N ASP A 390 7.59 19.01 -16.37
CA ASP A 390 7.26 17.61 -16.68
C ASP A 390 5.99 17.48 -17.53
N GLN A 391 4.99 18.35 -17.32
CA GLN A 391 3.76 18.41 -18.13
C GLN A 391 4.07 18.90 -19.54
N TYR A 392 4.87 19.96 -19.68
CA TYR A 392 5.31 20.45 -20.98
C TYR A 392 6.10 19.38 -21.75
N MET A 393 7.00 18.66 -21.08
CA MET A 393 7.74 17.55 -21.69
C MET A 393 6.85 16.34 -22.03
N ALA A 394 5.74 16.13 -21.31
CA ALA A 394 4.82 15.05 -21.63
C ALA A 394 4.05 15.30 -22.93
N LEU A 395 3.75 16.56 -23.26
CA LEU A 395 3.10 16.94 -24.52
C LEU A 395 3.95 16.62 -25.77
N SER A 396 5.28 16.46 -25.59
CA SER A 396 6.19 16.05 -26.67
C SER A 396 6.42 14.53 -26.73
N LYS A 397 6.10 13.78 -25.66
CA LYS A 397 6.18 12.31 -25.66
C LYS A 397 5.04 11.73 -26.51
N LYS A 398 5.39 11.07 -27.61
CA LYS A 398 4.42 10.49 -28.57
C LYS A 398 3.69 9.25 -28.05
N ASP A 399 4.21 8.56 -27.03
CA ASP A 399 3.69 7.25 -26.59
C ASP A 399 3.54 7.18 -25.06
N ILE A 400 2.40 7.64 -24.54
CA ILE A 400 2.02 7.41 -23.14
C ILE A 400 1.11 6.17 -23.11
N THR A 401 1.51 5.11 -22.42
CA THR A 401 0.72 3.88 -22.31
C THR A 401 0.56 3.45 -20.85
N ILE A 402 -0.58 2.83 -20.52
CA ILE A 402 -0.82 2.23 -19.19
C ILE A 402 -1.25 0.77 -19.32
N SER A 403 -0.82 -0.07 -18.36
CA SER A 403 -1.24 -1.47 -18.30
C SER A 403 -2.46 -1.64 -17.39
N ILE A 404 -3.64 -1.81 -17.98
CA ILE A 404 -4.93 -1.80 -17.28
C ILE A 404 -5.77 -3.04 -17.62
N THR A 405 -6.59 -3.49 -16.68
CA THR A 405 -7.53 -4.60 -16.87
C THR A 405 -8.94 -4.09 -17.22
N PRO A 406 -9.76 -4.86 -17.96
CA PRO A 406 -11.15 -4.48 -18.25
C PRO A 406 -11.98 -4.16 -17.00
N ASN A 407 -11.84 -4.94 -15.92
CA ASN A 407 -12.57 -4.67 -14.68
C ASN A 407 -12.10 -3.39 -13.97
N GLU A 408 -10.83 -3.00 -14.08
CA GLU A 408 -10.38 -1.70 -13.58
C GLU A 408 -11.04 -0.55 -14.35
N ILE A 409 -11.17 -0.68 -15.68
CA ILE A 409 -11.89 0.28 -16.53
C ILE A 409 -13.37 0.34 -16.13
N TYR A 410 -14.06 -0.81 -16.10
CA TYR A 410 -15.50 -0.86 -15.84
C TYR A 410 -15.85 -0.39 -14.44
N ASN A 411 -15.05 -0.73 -13.43
CA ASN A 411 -15.26 -0.23 -12.07
C ASN A 411 -15.07 1.28 -11.98
N THR A 412 -14.02 1.81 -12.63
CA THR A 412 -13.77 3.25 -12.65
C THR A 412 -14.90 4.00 -13.36
N LEU A 413 -15.35 3.48 -14.50
CA LEU A 413 -16.47 4.03 -15.25
C LEU A 413 -17.78 3.99 -14.45
N ALA A 414 -18.09 2.88 -13.78
CA ALA A 414 -19.29 2.75 -12.95
C ALA A 414 -19.32 3.81 -11.84
N LEU A 415 -18.20 4.00 -11.14
CA LEU A 415 -18.07 5.00 -10.08
C LEU A 415 -18.18 6.44 -10.63
N ILE A 416 -17.57 6.71 -11.79
CA ILE A 416 -17.68 8.03 -12.44
C ILE A 416 -19.13 8.31 -12.86
N GLN A 417 -19.80 7.33 -13.48
CA GLN A 417 -21.18 7.48 -13.96
C GLN A 417 -22.16 7.70 -12.79
N GLN A 418 -21.96 6.98 -11.68
CA GLN A 418 -22.76 7.16 -10.46
C GLN A 418 -22.67 8.58 -9.89
N HIS A 419 -21.51 9.23 -10.04
CA HIS A 419 -21.23 10.53 -9.45
C HIS A 419 -21.05 11.67 -10.47
N ILE A 420 -21.50 11.46 -11.71
CA ILE A 420 -21.26 12.40 -12.83
C ILE A 420 -21.79 13.81 -12.54
N ASN A 421 -22.94 13.93 -11.86
CA ASN A 421 -23.58 15.21 -11.53
C ASN A 421 -22.70 16.10 -10.62
N VAL A 422 -21.81 15.49 -9.82
CA VAL A 422 -20.88 16.21 -8.95
C VAL A 422 -19.52 16.39 -9.62
N LEU A 423 -19.09 15.42 -10.43
CA LEU A 423 -17.80 15.43 -11.11
C LEU A 423 -17.73 16.41 -12.28
N ALA A 424 -18.82 16.46 -13.07
CA ALA A 424 -18.95 17.29 -14.27
C ALA A 424 -20.41 17.76 -14.41
N PRO A 425 -20.80 18.83 -13.68
CA PRO A 425 -22.18 19.32 -13.68
C PRO A 425 -22.58 19.97 -15.01
N LYS A 426 -21.61 20.47 -15.79
CA LYS A 426 -21.87 21.06 -17.10
C LYS A 426 -21.64 20.03 -18.21
N GLU A 427 -22.57 19.96 -19.14
CA GLU A 427 -22.46 19.08 -20.33
C GLU A 427 -21.30 19.48 -21.25
N THR A 428 -20.77 20.70 -21.11
CA THR A 428 -19.62 21.21 -21.88
C THR A 428 -18.27 20.72 -21.35
N GLU A 429 -18.21 20.11 -20.17
CA GLU A 429 -16.95 19.63 -19.60
C GLU A 429 -16.46 18.37 -20.34
N HIS A 430 -15.15 18.26 -20.54
CA HIS A 430 -14.53 17.17 -21.30
C HIS A 430 -14.94 15.78 -20.79
N LEU A 431 -15.00 15.62 -19.46
CA LEU A 431 -15.40 14.35 -18.84
C LEU A 431 -16.82 13.93 -19.23
N HIS A 432 -17.77 14.87 -19.30
CA HIS A 432 -19.16 14.59 -19.66
C HIS A 432 -19.26 14.13 -21.12
N ILE A 433 -18.54 14.81 -22.03
CA ILE A 433 -18.49 14.47 -23.45
C ILE A 433 -17.95 13.04 -23.64
N LEU A 434 -16.84 12.68 -23.00
CA LEU A 434 -16.27 11.33 -23.12
C LEU A 434 -17.21 10.24 -22.61
N LEU A 435 -17.89 10.48 -21.48
CA LEU A 435 -18.83 9.51 -20.92
C LEU A 435 -20.05 9.31 -21.83
N SER A 436 -20.54 10.38 -22.46
CA SER A 436 -21.65 10.29 -23.43
C SER A 436 -21.30 9.44 -24.65
N GLU A 437 -20.04 9.48 -25.11
CA GLU A 437 -19.54 8.69 -26.25
C GLU A 437 -19.29 7.22 -25.90
N ILE A 438 -18.90 6.92 -24.65
CA ILE A 438 -18.68 5.55 -24.15
C ILE A 438 -20.01 4.80 -23.99
N GLY A 439 -21.08 5.50 -23.57
CA GLY A 439 -22.41 4.91 -23.42
C GLY A 439 -22.56 4.08 -22.14
N THR A 440 -23.23 2.92 -22.24
CA THR A 440 -23.54 2.07 -21.08
C THR A 440 -22.32 1.30 -20.60
N VAL A 441 -22.04 1.36 -19.29
CA VAL A 441 -20.92 0.66 -18.68
C VAL A 441 -21.13 -0.86 -18.75
N PRO A 442 -20.17 -1.62 -19.33
CA PRO A 442 -20.24 -3.07 -19.37
C PRO A 442 -20.20 -3.70 -17.96
N THR A 443 -20.81 -4.88 -17.81
CA THR A 443 -20.69 -5.67 -16.58
C THR A 443 -19.27 -6.21 -16.41
N GLN A 444 -18.85 -6.44 -15.16
CA GLN A 444 -17.56 -7.05 -14.87
C GLN A 444 -17.41 -8.39 -15.57
N VAL A 445 -16.22 -8.62 -16.14
CA VAL A 445 -15.87 -9.88 -16.78
C VAL A 445 -15.34 -10.88 -15.76
N PRO A 446 -15.57 -12.20 -15.97
CA PRO A 446 -14.98 -13.24 -15.13
C PRO A 446 -13.46 -13.09 -15.02
N ARG A 447 -12.87 -13.52 -13.89
CA ARG A 447 -11.40 -13.41 -13.65
C ARG A 447 -10.55 -13.96 -14.81
N LYS A 448 -11.00 -15.03 -15.48
CA LYS A 448 -10.32 -15.65 -16.63
C LYS A 448 -10.14 -14.70 -17.82
N GLU A 449 -11.11 -13.81 -18.02
CA GLU A 449 -11.13 -12.83 -19.12
C GLU A 449 -10.57 -11.46 -18.69
N ASN A 450 -10.36 -11.25 -17.39
CA ASN A 450 -9.86 -9.99 -16.83
C ASN A 450 -8.32 -9.86 -16.93
N LYS A 451 -7.77 -10.00 -18.14
CA LYS A 451 -6.32 -9.87 -18.40
C LYS A 451 -5.93 -8.41 -18.61
N ALA A 452 -4.73 -8.03 -18.17
CA ALA A 452 -4.20 -6.69 -18.38
C ALA A 452 -3.73 -6.53 -19.84
N PHE A 453 -4.01 -5.37 -20.43
CA PHE A 453 -3.55 -4.99 -21.76
C PHE A 453 -2.95 -3.58 -21.74
N GLU A 454 -2.16 -3.24 -22.75
CA GLU A 454 -1.58 -1.90 -22.89
C GLU A 454 -2.58 -0.96 -23.56
N LEU A 455 -2.96 0.09 -22.84
CA LEU A 455 -3.88 1.12 -23.29
C LEU A 455 -3.07 2.37 -23.67
N PRO A 456 -3.02 2.76 -24.94
CA PRO A 456 -2.42 4.02 -25.35
C PRO A 456 -3.30 5.20 -24.89
N LEU A 457 -2.68 6.16 -24.23
CA LEU A 457 -3.31 7.38 -23.74
C LEU A 457 -3.00 8.53 -24.69
N PHE A 458 -4.03 9.26 -25.08
CA PHE A 458 -3.90 10.45 -25.92
C PHE A 458 -5.01 11.44 -25.57
N SER A 459 -4.75 12.73 -25.77
CA SER A 459 -5.78 13.75 -25.70
C SER A 459 -6.31 14.06 -27.09
N ARG A 460 -7.64 14.23 -27.22
CA ARG A 460 -8.23 14.81 -28.45
C ARG A 460 -8.21 16.33 -28.47
N TRP A 461 -7.94 16.97 -27.33
CA TRP A 461 -8.01 18.43 -27.17
C TRP A 461 -6.63 19.08 -27.07
N GLU A 462 -5.65 18.35 -26.54
CA GLU A 462 -4.27 18.84 -26.51
C GLU A 462 -3.60 18.48 -27.83
N MET A 463 -3.15 19.51 -28.55
CA MET A 463 -2.34 19.28 -29.75
C MET A 463 -0.95 18.84 -29.31
N PRO A 464 -0.42 17.71 -29.82
CA PRO A 464 0.98 17.37 -29.63
C PRO A 464 1.82 18.57 -30.09
N ILE A 465 2.73 19.03 -29.25
CA ILE A 465 3.67 20.09 -29.62
C ILE A 465 4.65 19.43 -30.60
N GLN A 466 4.28 19.41 -31.88
CA GLN A 466 5.11 18.82 -32.95
C GLN A 466 6.43 19.58 -33.14
N ASP A 467 6.59 20.75 -32.53
CA ASP A 467 7.71 21.63 -32.79
C ASP A 467 8.11 22.48 -31.57
N LEU A 468 8.76 21.82 -30.60
CA LEU A 468 9.33 22.47 -29.41
C LEU A 468 10.32 23.58 -29.81
N THR A 469 11.01 23.38 -30.93
CA THR A 469 11.91 24.35 -31.56
C THR A 469 11.17 25.62 -31.97
N MET A 470 10.05 25.52 -32.71
CA MET A 470 9.30 26.70 -33.15
C MET A 470 8.60 27.47 -32.03
N SER A 471 8.15 26.82 -30.96
CA SER A 471 7.51 27.54 -29.83
C SER A 471 8.54 28.34 -29.01
N LEU A 472 9.70 27.75 -28.72
CA LEU A 472 10.82 28.43 -28.06
C LEU A 472 11.40 29.57 -28.90
N MET A 473 11.27 29.50 -30.23
CA MET A 473 11.65 30.59 -31.16
C MET A 473 10.79 31.85 -31.01
N SER A 474 9.54 31.73 -30.54
CA SER A 474 8.60 32.85 -30.49
C SER A 474 8.58 33.62 -29.17
N GLU A 475 8.87 32.98 -28.04
CA GLU A 475 8.77 33.60 -26.71
C GLU A 475 10.11 34.08 -26.13
N ASN A 476 11.24 33.48 -26.53
CA ASN A 476 12.55 33.68 -25.87
C ASN A 476 13.57 34.52 -26.65
N ASN A 477 13.20 35.18 -27.76
CA ASN A 477 14.14 35.94 -28.61
C ASN A 477 15.39 35.13 -29.04
N ILE A 478 15.25 33.81 -29.22
CA ILE A 478 16.36 32.94 -29.64
C ILE A 478 16.63 33.22 -31.13
N THR A 479 17.84 33.67 -31.47
CA THR A 479 18.21 33.97 -32.86
C THR A 479 18.51 32.68 -33.63
N GLN A 480 18.44 32.73 -34.96
CA GLN A 480 18.83 31.61 -35.82
C GLN A 480 20.29 31.17 -35.58
N ASN A 481 21.16 32.10 -35.20
CA ASN A 481 22.55 31.83 -34.84
C ASN A 481 22.66 31.04 -33.52
N ASP A 482 21.80 31.30 -32.54
CA ASP A 482 21.77 30.56 -31.27
C ASP A 482 21.32 29.12 -31.48
N ILE A 483 20.37 28.88 -32.39
CA ILE A 483 19.92 27.52 -32.76
C ILE A 483 21.07 26.77 -33.43
N LEU A 484 21.73 27.40 -34.40
CA LEU A 484 22.87 26.81 -35.09
C LEU A 484 24.01 26.49 -34.11
N TYR A 485 24.24 27.35 -33.12
CA TYR A 485 25.22 27.15 -32.05
C TYR A 485 24.86 25.95 -31.17
N MET A 486 23.60 25.86 -30.71
CA MET A 486 23.12 24.75 -29.89
C MET A 486 23.14 23.42 -30.64
N GLU A 487 22.75 23.40 -31.92
CA GLU A 487 22.80 22.21 -32.76
C GLU A 487 24.25 21.77 -33.00
N THR A 488 25.18 22.71 -33.22
CA THR A 488 26.62 22.43 -33.37
C THR A 488 27.18 21.81 -32.09
N LYS A 489 26.90 22.40 -30.93
CA LYS A 489 27.29 21.86 -29.62
C LYS A 489 26.73 20.45 -29.40
N SER A 490 25.44 20.24 -29.66
CA SER A 490 24.78 18.94 -29.53
C SER A 490 25.43 17.87 -30.43
N LEU A 491 25.71 18.19 -31.69
CA LEU A 491 26.39 17.28 -32.62
C LEU A 491 27.81 16.92 -32.17
N PHE A 492 28.56 17.89 -31.63
CA PHE A 492 29.89 17.61 -31.06
C PHE A 492 29.80 16.63 -29.89
N VAL A 493 28.88 16.86 -28.96
CA VAL A 493 28.66 15.98 -27.81
C VAL A 493 28.26 14.57 -28.28
N GLN A 494 27.38 14.45 -29.28
CA GLN A 494 27.00 13.16 -29.86
C GLN A 494 28.20 12.39 -30.43
N ILE A 495 29.05 13.05 -31.22
CA ILE A 495 30.23 12.41 -31.81
C ILE A 495 31.25 12.00 -30.75
N ILE A 496 31.50 12.86 -29.75
CA ILE A 496 32.44 12.54 -28.65
C ILE A 496 31.92 11.36 -27.84
N ARG A 497 30.60 11.25 -27.65
CA ARG A 497 29.97 10.08 -27.00
C ARG A 497 30.09 8.81 -27.83
N SER A 498 29.98 8.89 -29.16
CA SER A 498 30.24 7.76 -30.06
C SER A 498 31.72 7.36 -30.13
N LEU A 499 32.64 8.31 -29.91
CA LEU A 499 34.09 8.12 -29.99
C LEU A 499 34.78 8.62 -28.70
N PRO A 500 34.65 7.91 -27.56
CA PRO A 500 35.08 8.42 -26.24
C PRO A 500 36.59 8.73 -26.14
N TYR A 501 37.42 8.10 -26.96
CA TYR A 501 38.87 8.34 -27.00
C TYR A 501 39.23 9.76 -27.45
N LEU A 502 38.30 10.48 -28.10
CA LEU A 502 38.46 11.87 -28.54
C LEU A 502 38.17 12.89 -27.42
N SER A 503 37.65 12.46 -26.26
CA SER A 503 37.29 13.32 -25.13
C SER A 503 38.50 13.83 -24.31
N ARG A 504 39.74 13.65 -24.77
CA ARG A 504 40.93 14.01 -24.00
C ARG A 504 41.19 15.53 -24.07
N PRO A 505 41.31 16.23 -22.92
CA PRO A 505 41.62 17.65 -22.93
C PRO A 505 43.08 17.92 -23.35
N PRO A 506 43.36 19.02 -24.07
CA PRO A 506 42.39 19.98 -24.62
C PRO A 506 41.63 19.40 -25.82
N LEU A 507 40.31 19.62 -25.88
CA LEU A 507 39.49 19.17 -27.00
C LEU A 507 39.89 19.91 -28.27
N LYS A 508 40.25 19.16 -29.32
CA LYS A 508 40.60 19.73 -30.63
C LYS A 508 39.44 19.54 -31.59
N LEU A 509 38.53 20.50 -31.65
CA LEU A 509 37.28 20.40 -32.45
C LEU A 509 37.54 20.04 -33.92
N ASN A 510 38.57 20.62 -34.54
CA ASN A 510 38.96 20.30 -35.92
C ASN A 510 39.35 18.82 -36.11
N MET A 511 40.13 18.26 -35.18
CA MET A 511 40.53 16.85 -35.21
C MET A 511 39.32 15.94 -35.01
N ILE A 512 38.38 16.33 -34.15
CA ILE A 512 37.14 15.59 -33.89
C ILE A 512 36.27 15.55 -35.14
N THR A 513 36.09 16.69 -35.82
CA THR A 513 35.32 16.77 -37.08
C THR A 513 35.97 15.96 -38.20
N GLU A 514 37.29 16.02 -38.35
CA GLU A 514 38.01 15.25 -39.38
C GLU A 514 37.99 13.75 -39.11
N THR A 515 38.16 13.34 -37.85
CA THR A 515 38.09 11.93 -37.45
C THR A 515 36.67 11.38 -37.64
N ALA A 516 35.63 12.17 -37.36
CA ALA A 516 34.25 11.77 -37.62
C ALA A 516 33.94 11.69 -39.12
N ALA A 517 34.39 12.66 -39.92
CA ALA A 517 34.20 12.68 -41.38
C ALA A 517 34.93 11.54 -42.12
N THR A 518 35.91 10.89 -41.46
CA THR A 518 36.68 9.75 -42.01
C THR A 518 36.35 8.44 -41.30
N ALA A 519 35.34 8.42 -40.42
CA ALA A 519 34.92 7.23 -39.71
C ALA A 519 34.38 6.16 -40.68
N LYS A 520 34.44 4.89 -40.25
CA LYS A 520 33.90 3.76 -41.05
C LYS A 520 32.37 3.74 -41.10
N ASP A 521 31.72 4.40 -40.15
CA ASP A 521 30.27 4.49 -40.06
C ASP A 521 29.75 5.68 -40.87
N ALA A 522 28.89 5.39 -41.85
CA ALA A 522 28.30 6.39 -42.75
C ALA A 522 27.53 7.49 -41.99
N GLN A 523 26.93 7.18 -40.83
CA GLN A 523 26.20 8.15 -40.03
C GLN A 523 27.15 9.14 -39.32
N LEU A 524 28.25 8.64 -38.76
CA LEU A 524 29.30 9.49 -38.16
C LEU A 524 29.97 10.38 -39.21
N VAL A 525 30.17 9.87 -40.43
CA VAL A 525 30.69 10.67 -41.56
C VAL A 525 29.76 11.82 -41.91
N HIS A 526 28.45 11.55 -42.02
CA HIS A 526 27.46 12.58 -42.32
C HIS A 526 27.41 13.67 -41.23
N LYS A 527 27.44 13.26 -39.94
CA LYS A 527 27.52 14.19 -38.80
C LYS A 527 28.80 15.02 -38.81
N GLY A 528 29.94 14.41 -39.16
CA GLY A 528 31.23 15.11 -39.27
C GLY A 528 31.28 16.14 -40.39
N ILE A 529 30.69 15.83 -41.56
CA ILE A 529 30.56 16.77 -42.68
C ILE A 529 29.63 17.94 -42.29
N LYS A 530 28.48 17.64 -41.69
CA LYS A 530 27.51 18.64 -41.24
C LYS A 530 28.15 19.61 -40.23
N LEU A 531 28.87 19.11 -39.23
CA LEU A 531 29.60 19.96 -38.26
C LEU A 531 30.62 20.87 -38.94
N LYS A 532 31.32 20.40 -39.97
CA LYS A 532 32.31 21.20 -40.69
C LYS A 532 31.67 22.39 -41.40
N ASP A 533 30.44 22.23 -41.89
CA ASP A 533 29.71 23.32 -42.54
C ASP A 533 29.08 24.26 -41.51
N MET A 534 28.52 23.73 -40.43
CA MET A 534 27.98 24.54 -39.32
C MET A 534 29.04 25.40 -38.62
N LEU A 535 30.26 24.87 -38.43
CA LEU A 535 31.38 25.65 -37.89
C LEU A 535 31.75 26.84 -38.79
N LYS A 536 31.74 26.66 -40.11
CA LYS A 536 32.01 27.77 -41.05
C LYS A 536 30.91 28.82 -40.99
N GLU A 537 29.66 28.40 -40.90
CA GLU A 537 28.51 29.31 -40.80
C GLU A 537 28.57 30.14 -39.51
N LEU A 538 28.92 29.51 -38.37
CA LEU A 538 29.11 30.21 -37.09
C LEU A 538 30.34 31.14 -37.08
N GLU A 539 31.41 30.77 -37.79
CA GLU A 539 32.61 31.62 -37.97
C GLU A 539 32.29 32.85 -38.83
N VAL A 540 31.54 32.68 -39.93
CA VAL A 540 31.09 33.79 -40.80
C VAL A 540 30.12 34.71 -40.06
N ALA A 541 29.28 34.16 -39.18
CA ALA A 541 28.37 34.94 -38.34
C ALA A 541 29.08 35.67 -37.19
N GLY A 542 30.37 35.42 -36.95
CA GLY A 542 31.16 36.04 -35.88
C GLY A 542 30.79 35.55 -34.46
N VAL A 543 30.13 34.40 -34.35
CA VAL A 543 29.70 33.82 -33.06
C VAL A 543 30.84 33.03 -32.41
N ILE A 544 31.71 32.44 -33.23
CA ILE A 544 32.90 31.71 -32.79
C ILE A 544 34.13 32.23 -33.54
N ASP A 545 35.28 32.27 -32.87
CA ASP A 545 36.54 32.65 -33.48
C ASP A 545 37.40 31.41 -33.74
N ARG A 546 38.12 31.40 -34.86
CA ARG A 546 39.07 30.33 -35.18
C ARG A 546 40.44 30.59 -34.59
N SER A 547 40.77 31.86 -34.31
CA SER A 547 42.06 32.28 -33.78
C SER A 547 42.29 31.85 -32.32
N ASP A 548 41.22 31.66 -31.55
CA ASP A 548 41.25 31.15 -30.17
C ASP A 548 41.06 29.62 -30.07
N ASN A 549 41.00 28.92 -31.22
CA ASN A 549 40.64 27.51 -31.35
C ASN A 549 39.22 27.17 -30.84
N TYR A 550 38.26 28.07 -31.02
CA TYR A 550 36.87 27.94 -30.59
C TYR A 550 36.75 27.77 -29.06
N GLN A 551 37.48 28.58 -28.30
CA GLN A 551 37.66 28.39 -26.85
C GLN A 551 36.33 28.30 -26.09
N LEU A 552 35.39 29.21 -26.35
CA LEU A 552 34.08 29.24 -25.69
C LEU A 552 33.27 27.96 -25.96
N LEU A 553 33.25 27.51 -27.22
CA LEU A 553 32.54 26.29 -27.62
C LEU A 553 33.18 25.05 -26.99
N VAL A 554 34.52 25.01 -26.89
CA VAL A 554 35.25 23.94 -26.19
C VAL A 554 34.92 23.91 -24.70
N GLU A 555 34.87 25.06 -24.04
CA GLU A 555 34.52 25.18 -22.62
C GLU A 555 33.08 24.68 -22.38
N GLU A 556 32.11 25.12 -23.18
CA GLU A 556 30.71 24.66 -23.07
C GLU A 556 30.56 23.15 -23.32
N ILE A 557 31.19 22.62 -24.38
CA ILE A 557 31.16 21.18 -24.66
C ILE A 557 31.79 20.38 -23.50
N THR A 558 32.88 20.89 -22.93
CA THR A 558 33.56 20.23 -21.80
C THR A 558 32.66 20.20 -20.55
N GLN A 559 31.98 21.32 -20.26
CA GLN A 559 31.01 21.40 -19.17
C GLN A 559 29.82 20.45 -19.39
N GLU A 560 29.29 20.39 -20.61
CA GLU A 560 28.21 19.47 -20.99
C GLU A 560 28.62 18.00 -20.81
N LEU A 561 29.83 17.63 -21.25
CA LEU A 561 30.37 16.28 -21.08
C LEU A 561 30.58 15.93 -19.60
N ALA A 562 31.05 16.87 -18.78
CA ALA A 562 31.17 16.69 -17.34
C ALA A 562 29.79 16.49 -16.70
N HIS A 563 28.80 17.30 -17.07
CA HIS A 563 27.42 17.17 -16.60
C HIS A 563 26.80 15.82 -16.97
N LEU A 564 27.00 15.35 -18.21
CA LEU A 564 26.55 14.04 -18.67
C LEU A 564 27.27 12.88 -17.95
N GLY A 565 28.54 13.07 -17.61
CA GLY A 565 29.31 12.14 -16.76
C GLY A 565 28.70 12.02 -15.35
N ASP A 566 28.38 13.15 -14.72
CA ASP A 566 27.71 13.18 -13.42
C ASP A 566 26.31 12.56 -13.49
N LEU A 567 25.56 12.84 -14.56
CA LEU A 567 24.26 12.24 -14.81
C LEU A 567 24.36 10.72 -14.95
N LYS A 568 25.38 10.21 -15.66
CA LYS A 568 25.63 8.76 -15.77
C LYS A 568 25.88 8.13 -14.41
N LEU A 569 26.69 8.75 -13.55
CA LEU A 569 26.94 8.26 -12.20
C LEU A 569 25.65 8.23 -11.36
N LYS A 570 24.81 9.26 -11.46
CA LYS A 570 23.49 9.30 -10.81
C LYS A 570 22.57 8.17 -11.30
N VAL A 571 22.46 7.99 -12.61
CA VAL A 571 21.66 6.92 -13.23
C VAL A 571 22.14 5.53 -12.79
N MET A 572 23.45 5.30 -12.75
CA MET A 572 24.01 4.02 -12.30
C MET A 572 23.76 3.75 -10.81
N LYS A 573 23.84 4.78 -9.98
CA LYS A 573 23.51 4.70 -8.54
C LYS A 573 22.02 4.38 -8.34
N GLU A 574 21.14 5.03 -9.08
CA GLU A 574 19.70 4.76 -9.07
C GLU A 574 19.37 3.35 -9.57
N LEU A 575 20.06 2.89 -10.61
CA LEU A 575 19.87 1.54 -11.14
C LEU A 575 20.22 0.48 -10.09
N THR A 576 21.34 0.65 -9.40
CA THR A 576 21.78 -0.27 -8.33
C THR A 576 20.78 -0.29 -7.17
N SER A 577 20.25 0.87 -6.77
CA SER A 577 19.27 0.94 -5.69
C SER A 577 17.93 0.30 -6.10
N LEU A 578 17.46 0.56 -7.32
CA LEU A 578 16.21 -0.02 -7.83
C LEU A 578 16.31 -1.53 -8.06
N GLU A 579 17.48 -2.07 -8.39
CA GLU A 579 17.67 -3.53 -8.48
C GLU A 579 17.47 -4.22 -7.14
N SER A 580 17.96 -3.62 -6.05
CA SER A 580 17.72 -4.10 -4.68
C SER A 580 16.23 -4.05 -4.31
N VAL A 581 15.54 -2.97 -4.70
CA VAL A 581 14.09 -2.84 -4.48
C VAL A 581 13.32 -3.87 -5.31
N TYR A 582 13.67 -4.06 -6.58
CA TYR A 582 13.04 -5.05 -7.45
C TYR A 582 13.18 -6.46 -6.89
N LYS A 583 14.38 -6.82 -6.39
CA LYS A 583 14.61 -8.09 -5.70
C LYS A 583 13.69 -8.26 -4.49
N THR A 584 13.59 -7.24 -3.64
CA THR A 584 12.68 -7.27 -2.47
C THR A 584 11.22 -7.45 -2.87
N ILE A 585 10.79 -6.82 -3.96
CA ILE A 585 9.43 -6.96 -4.49
C ILE A 585 9.19 -8.38 -5.03
N ILE A 586 10.18 -9.00 -5.66
CA ILE A 586 10.10 -10.42 -6.06
C ILE A 586 10.03 -11.33 -4.83
N ASP A 587 10.85 -11.09 -3.82
CA ASP A 587 10.83 -11.90 -2.59
C ASP A 587 9.45 -11.82 -1.91
N HIS A 588 8.85 -10.63 -1.87
CA HIS A 588 7.49 -10.44 -1.39
C HIS A 588 6.45 -11.19 -2.25
N ASN A 589 6.62 -11.17 -3.58
CA ASN A 589 5.76 -11.91 -4.51
C ASN A 589 5.77 -13.42 -4.21
N ASN A 590 6.96 -13.98 -3.98
CA ASN A 590 7.18 -15.39 -3.66
C ASN A 590 6.60 -15.74 -2.29
N TYR A 591 6.79 -14.87 -1.30
CA TYR A 591 6.20 -15.02 0.02
C TYR A 591 4.66 -15.07 -0.05
N LEU A 592 4.02 -14.15 -0.77
CA LEU A 592 2.56 -14.15 -0.95
C LEU A 592 2.07 -15.41 -1.67
N LYS A 593 2.82 -15.92 -2.66
CA LYS A 593 2.50 -17.22 -3.30
C LYS A 593 2.53 -18.36 -2.29
N SER A 594 3.60 -18.45 -1.51
CA SER A 594 3.74 -19.49 -0.49
C SER A 594 2.60 -19.45 0.54
N GLN A 595 2.15 -18.24 0.93
CA GLN A 595 0.95 -18.10 1.78
C GLN A 595 -0.32 -18.62 1.09
N LEU A 596 -0.56 -18.25 -0.17
CA LEU A 596 -1.72 -18.73 -0.94
C LEU A 596 -1.71 -20.25 -1.09
N GLU A 597 -0.55 -20.85 -1.35
CA GLU A 597 -0.38 -22.31 -1.39
C GLU A 597 -0.68 -22.96 -0.03
N SER A 598 -0.22 -22.35 1.06
CA SER A 598 -0.52 -22.81 2.43
C SER A 598 -2.03 -22.79 2.71
N TYR A 599 -2.73 -21.72 2.32
CA TYR A 599 -4.19 -21.64 2.43
C TYR A 599 -4.89 -22.67 1.56
N LYS A 600 -4.40 -22.90 0.34
CA LYS A 600 -4.93 -23.94 -0.57
C LYS A 600 -4.83 -25.33 0.06
N ALA A 601 -3.67 -25.66 0.62
CA ALA A 601 -3.45 -26.92 1.33
C ALA A 601 -4.35 -27.04 2.57
N TYR A 602 -4.49 -25.96 3.34
CA TYR A 602 -5.38 -25.92 4.50
C TYR A 602 -6.83 -26.20 4.13
N LEU A 603 -7.35 -25.51 3.11
CA LEU A 603 -8.72 -25.69 2.62
C LEU A 603 -8.97 -27.09 2.07
N GLN A 604 -7.98 -27.67 1.38
CA GLN A 604 -8.07 -29.04 0.89
C GLN A 604 -8.17 -30.04 2.05
N ASN A 605 -7.38 -29.85 3.12
CA ASN A 605 -7.45 -30.67 4.33
C ASN A 605 -8.80 -30.54 5.05
N VAL A 606 -9.31 -29.31 5.20
CA VAL A 606 -10.63 -29.07 5.80
C VAL A 606 -11.74 -29.69 4.95
N ARG A 607 -11.66 -29.60 3.61
CA ARG A 607 -12.62 -30.23 2.70
C ARG A 607 -12.60 -31.76 2.83
N ILE A 608 -11.43 -32.38 2.95
CA ILE A 608 -11.30 -33.83 3.18
C ILE A 608 -11.92 -34.24 4.53
N GLN A 609 -11.70 -33.46 5.59
CA GLN A 609 -12.27 -33.71 6.91
C GLN A 609 -13.79 -33.47 6.97
N SER A 610 -14.30 -32.49 6.20
CA SER A 610 -15.73 -32.16 6.14
C SER A 610 -16.52 -33.10 5.23
N GLY A 611 -15.88 -33.60 4.15
CA GLY A 611 -16.47 -34.52 3.18
C GLY A 611 -16.49 -35.99 3.61
N SER A 612 -15.84 -36.35 4.73
CA SER A 612 -15.81 -37.72 5.27
C SER A 612 -16.91 -38.01 6.31
N GLY A 613 -17.91 -37.13 6.43
CA GLY A 613 -19.07 -37.30 7.32
C GLY A 613 -20.26 -38.08 6.73
N GLY A 614 -20.13 -38.71 5.56
CA GLY A 614 -21.24 -39.40 4.90
C GLY A 614 -20.80 -40.54 4.00
N GLY A 615 -20.43 -41.68 4.58
CA GLY A 615 -20.16 -42.89 3.81
C GLY A 615 -19.34 -43.91 4.57
N ASN A 616 -20.01 -44.90 5.17
CA ASN A 616 -19.40 -46.14 5.65
C ASN A 616 -18.53 -46.77 4.56
N LEU A 617 -17.21 -46.90 4.77
CA LEU A 617 -16.42 -48.00 4.22
C LEU A 617 -14.99 -48.02 4.81
N GLY A 618 -14.70 -49.09 5.56
CA GLY A 618 -13.39 -49.77 5.51
C GLY A 618 -12.26 -49.23 6.39
N ASN A 619 -11.96 -49.97 7.46
CA ASN A 619 -10.68 -49.96 8.17
C ASN A 619 -9.48 -49.85 7.22
N ASN A 620 -8.72 -48.75 7.30
CA ASN A 620 -7.26 -48.81 7.29
C ASN A 620 -6.64 -47.51 7.81
N LYS A 621 -5.98 -47.62 8.96
CA LYS A 621 -5.00 -46.66 9.46
C LYS A 621 -3.90 -46.48 8.42
N LYS A 622 -3.80 -45.29 7.81
CA LYS A 622 -2.53 -44.71 7.40
C LYS A 622 -2.55 -43.22 7.70
N GLN A 623 -1.97 -42.89 8.85
CA GLN A 623 -1.27 -41.62 9.05
C GLN A 623 -0.37 -41.38 7.84
N VAL A 624 -0.54 -40.23 7.18
CA VAL A 624 0.49 -39.65 6.35
C VAL A 624 0.84 -38.31 7.00
N GLY A 625 1.89 -38.34 7.83
CA GLY A 625 2.70 -37.16 8.14
C GLY A 625 3.63 -36.86 6.96
N ILE A 626 4.33 -35.73 6.83
CA ILE A 626 4.87 -34.71 7.76
C ILE A 626 5.25 -33.49 6.90
N GLY A 627 5.42 -32.30 7.51
CA GLY A 627 6.11 -31.21 6.81
C GLY A 627 6.46 -29.88 7.51
N VAL A 628 6.49 -29.74 8.84
CA VAL A 628 7.34 -28.74 9.55
C VAL A 628 7.76 -29.33 10.89
N GLU A 629 9.05 -29.59 11.06
CA GLU A 629 9.67 -30.05 12.30
C GLU A 629 9.66 -28.94 13.36
N ILE A 630 9.09 -29.23 14.52
CA ILE A 630 9.36 -28.53 15.78
C ILE A 630 10.18 -29.51 16.61
N THR A 631 11.47 -29.23 16.77
CA THR A 631 12.36 -30.03 17.63
C THR A 631 12.19 -29.62 19.10
N ASP A 632 11.76 -30.61 19.88
CA ASP A 632 11.95 -30.86 21.31
C ASP A 632 11.94 -29.69 22.31
N GLY A 633 10.75 -29.46 22.88
CA GLY A 633 10.57 -29.02 24.25
C GLY A 633 9.54 -29.92 24.93
N LYS A 634 9.97 -30.72 25.91
CA LYS A 634 9.11 -31.63 26.70
C LYS A 634 7.92 -30.87 27.28
N VAL A 635 6.69 -31.25 26.92
CA VAL A 635 5.47 -30.82 27.60
C VAL A 635 4.77 -32.04 28.20
N SER A 636 4.57 -31.95 29.51
CA SER A 636 3.91 -32.92 30.36
C SER A 636 2.42 -33.08 30.04
N ASN A 637 1.92 -34.29 30.26
CA ASN A 637 0.51 -34.64 30.17
C ASN A 637 -0.36 -33.72 31.05
N SER A 638 -1.15 -32.84 30.44
CA SER A 638 -2.28 -32.18 31.10
C SER A 638 -3.60 -32.51 30.39
N LYS A 639 -4.57 -32.90 31.22
CA LYS A 639 -5.88 -33.46 30.85
C LYS A 639 -6.74 -32.45 30.10
N LYS A 640 -7.31 -32.87 28.96
CA LYS A 640 -8.41 -32.17 28.25
C LYS A 640 -9.59 -31.94 29.20
N LYS A 641 -9.99 -30.69 29.44
CA LYS A 641 -11.32 -30.35 29.97
C LYS A 641 -12.34 -30.45 28.84
N ALA A 642 -13.34 -31.32 29.01
CA ALA A 642 -14.50 -31.39 28.14
C ALA A 642 -15.38 -30.16 28.33
N THR A 643 -15.75 -29.49 27.24
CA THR A 643 -16.82 -28.49 27.21
C THR A 643 -18.15 -29.20 27.39
N ASN A 644 -18.88 -28.88 28.47
CA ASN A 644 -20.21 -29.43 28.74
C ASN A 644 -21.22 -28.82 27.75
N ILE A 645 -21.54 -29.55 26.69
CA ILE A 645 -22.67 -29.23 25.81
C ILE A 645 -23.94 -29.60 26.56
N GLN A 646 -24.76 -28.62 26.91
CA GLN A 646 -26.06 -28.87 27.51
C GLN A 646 -27.01 -29.31 26.39
N GLY A 647 -27.40 -30.58 26.44
CA GLY A 647 -28.10 -31.27 25.34
C GLY A 647 -29.46 -30.66 24.99
N PRO A 648 -30.08 -31.09 23.88
CA PRO A 648 -31.35 -30.54 23.42
C PRO A 648 -32.48 -30.91 24.39
N CYS A 649 -32.97 -29.92 25.14
CA CYS A 649 -34.12 -30.07 26.03
C CYS A 649 -35.40 -29.91 25.20
N LYS A 650 -36.26 -30.93 25.23
CA LYS A 650 -37.54 -30.93 24.52
C LYS A 650 -38.65 -30.42 25.44
N PHE A 651 -39.31 -29.35 25.03
CA PHE A 651 -40.43 -28.74 25.73
C PHE A 651 -41.70 -28.96 24.92
N THR A 652 -42.70 -29.53 25.57
CA THR A 652 -44.04 -29.62 24.97
C THR A 652 -44.78 -28.30 25.18
N ARG A 653 -45.69 -27.98 24.26
CA ARG A 653 -46.49 -26.75 24.33
C ARG A 653 -47.21 -26.56 25.69
N GLN A 654 -47.78 -27.63 26.24
CA GLN A 654 -48.48 -27.58 27.55
C GLN A 654 -47.56 -27.19 28.71
N GLN A 655 -46.26 -27.50 28.61
CA GLN A 655 -45.28 -27.16 29.64
C GLN A 655 -44.90 -25.69 29.59
N LEU A 656 -44.70 -25.15 28.38
CA LEU A 656 -44.37 -23.73 28.17
C LEU A 656 -45.56 -22.80 28.43
N GLU A 657 -46.81 -23.26 28.22
CA GLU A 657 -48.02 -22.54 28.62
C GLU A 657 -48.16 -22.49 30.16
N LYS A 658 -47.85 -23.57 30.88
CA LYS A 658 -47.85 -23.58 32.36
C LYS A 658 -46.77 -22.69 32.97
N GLU A 659 -45.63 -22.56 32.28
CA GLU A 659 -44.49 -21.75 32.72
C GLU A 659 -44.60 -20.28 32.26
N GLY A 660 -45.68 -19.90 31.56
CA GLY A 660 -45.95 -18.51 31.18
C GLY A 660 -45.08 -17.95 30.05
N VAL A 661 -44.39 -18.81 29.29
CA VAL A 661 -43.40 -18.42 28.26
C VAL A 661 -44.06 -18.01 26.92
N ILE A 662 -45.34 -18.29 26.71
CA ILE A 662 -46.07 -18.03 25.47
C ILE A 662 -47.14 -16.95 25.69
N SER A 663 -47.09 -15.84 24.92
CA SER A 663 -47.92 -14.64 25.13
C SER A 663 -49.19 -14.56 24.25
N GLU A 664 -49.10 -14.76 22.92
CA GLU A 664 -50.26 -14.77 22.00
C GLU A 664 -50.12 -15.86 20.90
N ILE A 665 -51.24 -16.43 20.42
CA ILE A 665 -51.23 -17.48 19.39
C ILE A 665 -52.41 -17.31 18.41
N ASN A 666 -52.13 -17.27 17.11
CA ASN A 666 -53.14 -17.40 16.04
C ASN A 666 -53.48 -18.88 15.77
N ASP A 667 -54.79 -19.16 15.65
CA ASP A 667 -55.42 -20.49 15.57
C ASP A 667 -54.79 -21.44 14.54
N ILE A 668 -53.92 -22.35 14.99
CA ILE A 668 -53.60 -23.61 14.28
C ILE A 668 -53.56 -24.77 15.28
N THR A 669 -54.15 -25.88 14.83
CA THR A 669 -54.59 -27.09 15.51
C THR A 669 -53.65 -27.70 16.57
N LYS A 670 -54.31 -28.12 17.64
CA LYS A 670 -53.83 -28.58 18.95
C LYS A 670 -53.07 -29.93 18.87
N SER A 671 -52.07 -30.08 19.74
CA SER A 671 -51.45 -31.35 20.24
C SER A 671 -50.28 -32.03 19.50
N GLN A 672 -49.72 -31.45 18.43
CA GLN A 672 -48.60 -32.10 17.69
C GLN A 672 -47.29 -31.28 17.59
N ILE A 673 -47.08 -30.28 18.43
CA ILE A 673 -45.89 -29.42 18.35
C ILE A 673 -45.02 -29.57 19.61
N TYR A 674 -43.71 -29.73 19.42
CA TYR A 674 -42.72 -29.62 20.49
C TYR A 674 -41.56 -28.72 20.06
N LEU A 675 -41.00 -28.00 21.03
CA LEU A 675 -39.85 -27.13 20.86
C LEU A 675 -38.62 -27.84 21.42
N SER A 676 -37.52 -27.82 20.68
CA SER A 676 -36.23 -28.32 21.13
C SER A 676 -35.29 -27.14 21.30
N ILE A 677 -34.82 -26.91 22.53
CA ILE A 677 -33.89 -25.83 22.84
C ILE A 677 -32.52 -26.45 23.10
N LEU A 678 -31.53 -26.03 22.33
CA LEU A 678 -30.14 -26.45 22.45
C LEU A 678 -29.28 -25.23 22.78
N SER A 679 -28.35 -25.38 23.73
CA SER A 679 -27.35 -24.36 24.05
C SER A 679 -25.96 -24.91 23.75
N PRO A 680 -25.43 -24.75 22.51
CA PRO A 680 -24.12 -25.28 22.14
C PRO A 680 -22.98 -24.57 22.88
N VAL A 681 -23.18 -23.32 23.26
CA VAL A 681 -22.24 -22.45 23.99
C VAL A 681 -23.03 -21.61 25.01
N PRO A 682 -22.50 -21.31 26.21
CA PRO A 682 -23.16 -20.42 27.15
C PRO A 682 -23.50 -19.06 26.52
N GLY A 683 -24.77 -18.65 26.58
CA GLY A 683 -25.25 -17.38 26.03
C GLY A 683 -25.79 -17.43 24.60
N THR A 684 -25.91 -18.61 23.97
CA THR A 684 -26.57 -18.77 22.66
C THR A 684 -27.53 -19.95 22.67
N PHE A 685 -28.77 -19.71 22.25
CA PHE A 685 -29.85 -20.68 22.25
C PHE A 685 -30.36 -20.91 20.83
N ILE A 686 -30.40 -22.18 20.42
CA ILE A 686 -31.00 -22.62 19.18
C ILE A 686 -32.35 -23.22 19.52
N ILE A 687 -33.42 -22.59 19.05
CA ILE A 687 -34.80 -23.03 19.27
C ILE A 687 -35.34 -23.61 17.97
N SER A 688 -35.64 -24.90 17.99
CA SER A 688 -36.18 -25.62 16.83
C SER A 688 -37.60 -26.09 17.09
N LEU A 689 -38.52 -25.75 16.19
CA LEU A 689 -39.93 -26.13 16.24
C LEU A 689 -40.16 -27.41 15.42
N TYR A 690 -40.75 -28.43 16.02
CA TYR A 690 -41.08 -29.70 15.35
C TYR A 690 -42.57 -29.99 15.37
N TYR A 691 -43.06 -30.54 14.25
CA TYR A 691 -44.38 -31.17 14.15
C TYR A 691 -44.25 -32.68 14.24
N LYS A 692 -45.12 -33.32 15.02
CA LYS A 692 -45.15 -34.77 15.23
C LYS A 692 -45.37 -35.47 13.87
N GLY A 693 -44.39 -36.22 13.40
CA GLY A 693 -44.42 -36.91 12.10
C GLY A 693 -43.54 -36.32 10.99
N ARG A 694 -42.78 -35.23 11.26
CA ARG A 694 -41.71 -34.74 10.36
C ARG A 694 -40.34 -34.89 11.01
N ASP A 695 -39.37 -35.42 10.27
CA ASP A 695 -37.97 -35.56 10.71
C ASP A 695 -37.17 -34.26 10.64
N LYS A 696 -37.67 -33.25 9.91
CA LYS A 696 -37.01 -31.93 9.78
C LYS A 696 -37.74 -30.86 10.61
N PRO A 697 -37.02 -29.94 11.29
CA PRO A 697 -37.62 -28.84 12.01
C PRO A 697 -38.36 -27.91 11.03
N ALA A 698 -39.53 -27.43 11.40
CA ALA A 698 -40.31 -26.52 10.58
C ALA A 698 -39.80 -25.07 10.68
N LEU A 699 -39.16 -24.73 11.79
CA LEU A 699 -38.53 -23.44 12.01
C LEU A 699 -37.35 -23.63 12.96
N VAL A 700 -36.22 -22.99 12.66
CA VAL A 700 -35.04 -22.93 13.52
C VAL A 700 -34.72 -21.45 13.70
N VAL A 701 -34.63 -21.02 14.96
CA VAL A 701 -34.31 -19.65 15.32
C VAL A 701 -33.11 -19.66 16.25
N ASP A 702 -32.10 -18.86 15.90
CA ASP A 702 -30.91 -18.66 16.70
C ASP A 702 -31.05 -17.37 17.50
N LEU A 703 -30.94 -17.47 18.82
CA LEU A 703 -31.06 -16.35 19.75
C LEU A 703 -29.79 -16.23 20.57
N LYS A 704 -29.25 -15.02 20.66
CA LYS A 704 -28.16 -14.69 21.59
C LYS A 704 -28.72 -14.06 22.85
N LEU A 705 -28.09 -14.33 23.98
CA LEU A 705 -28.49 -13.77 25.27
C LEU A 705 -28.39 -12.24 25.26
N ASP A 706 -27.36 -11.68 24.61
CA ASP A 706 -27.18 -10.23 24.49
C ASP A 706 -28.33 -9.58 23.72
N ASP A 707 -28.75 -10.18 22.59
CA ASP A 707 -29.88 -9.70 21.77
C ASP A 707 -31.23 -9.81 22.52
N LEU A 708 -31.36 -10.79 23.43
CA LEU A 708 -32.54 -10.95 24.30
C LEU A 708 -32.57 -9.91 25.40
N LEU A 709 -31.43 -9.61 26.02
CA LEU A 709 -31.29 -8.58 27.06
C LEU A 709 -31.51 -7.18 26.48
N GLU A 710 -31.08 -6.93 25.25
CA GLU A 710 -31.32 -5.66 24.53
C GLU A 710 -32.81 -5.50 24.16
N LYS A 711 -33.51 -6.60 23.85
CA LYS A 711 -34.97 -6.63 23.65
C LYS A 711 -35.78 -6.49 24.94
N GLU A 712 -35.24 -6.92 26.08
CA GLU A 712 -35.85 -6.70 27.40
C GLU A 712 -35.79 -5.21 27.78
N GLN A 713 -34.67 -4.54 27.51
CA GLN A 713 -34.52 -3.10 27.75
C GLN A 713 -35.42 -2.23 26.86
N SER A 714 -35.73 -2.67 25.64
CA SER A 714 -36.59 -1.93 24.70
C SER A 714 -38.09 -2.20 24.89
N ASN A 715 -38.49 -3.15 25.74
CA ASN A 715 -39.89 -3.38 26.13
C ASN A 715 -40.29 -2.60 27.42
N PHE A 716 -39.39 -1.80 27.98
CA PHE A 716 -39.63 -0.96 29.16
C PHE A 716 -39.86 0.54 28.86
N ASP A 717 -39.97 0.93 27.58
CA ASP A 717 -40.38 2.28 27.13
C ASP A 717 -41.81 2.31 26.58
#